data_AF-A0A257X1L9-F1
#
_entry.id   AF-A0A257X1L9-F1
#
_cell.length_a   1.000
_cell.length_b   1.000
_cell.length_c   1.000
_cell.angle_alpha   90.00
_cell.angle_beta   90.00
_cell.angle_gamma   90.00
#
_symmetry.space_group_name_H-M   'P 1'
#
loop_
_entity.id
_entity.type
_entity.pdbx_description
1 polymer ?
#
loop_
_entity_poly.entity_id
_entity_poly.type
_entity_poly.pdbx_seq_one_letter_code
_entity_poly.pdbx_strand_id
1 'polypeptide(L)'
;MAREKQRRVSGRLPAPRKAVEPTGSPGQFRATTSDAEMLFRLTRAEQPGFDDVASVRVTLKIRAIEGHIEAPSLLIDWGDGLALATPVALKRLGEDAYVVVAHTNAGALSQIVLRPSAAPCLFELTAFQVEPAAEPAPGAPRLSAPRRLLRAALRGLSPGAARAIRISLRTLRDPKSTIRLARQTIRNRRLDPWRESYQHAFNVARHAFSPHYAAPALNPPPRADDAPRVLAFYLPQYHPFPENDQWWGKGFTEWTNVSKATPQFVGHYQPRLPGELGFYDLRVPEVLQAQARMARNAGVDAFCFHYYWFGGKRLLERPLDAFVADPEIDLPFALCWANENWTRRWDGDESDVLMAQDHSPEDDLALLDDLARYMASPRYVRVGGKPLLIVYRPDTLPDAAATLERWRKRARELGIGELFILCTNAFGFSAYRDAGFDGLVEFPPHALQKGEITDTVERLNLDFAGRVYDYDAVVEERIEALERRADPRIYPGVMPSWDNEARKPGCGNIFHNATPQRFHDWAGAALDCTTRLAPPDERLVFVNAWNEWGEGTYARPVVWPRLGPGPAQRRRPPRPGPRARSPRRRRLAPEPPAPRRRDAVPHLLCRPDRRPRPAPGDTAGRHGRHHHLPGAVAGHGGGRPGYGRPRRRAGSPAQSRTRRGSVPDGAGDRPGARPHRLLQGPYEEVAAPVGRRGLARSPAGRPDVARARAGGPGGVRRGPAAGPAGSGKCPI
;
A
#
# COMPACT_ATOMS: atom_id res chain seq x y z
N MET A 1 45.86 26.87 -31.87
CA MET A 1 45.52 26.05 -33.06
C MET A 1 46.02 24.60 -33.00
N ALA A 2 47.26 24.24 -33.39
CA ALA A 2 47.63 22.81 -33.57
C ALA A 2 47.48 21.92 -32.30
N ARG A 3 47.89 22.39 -31.12
CA ARG A 3 47.76 21.67 -29.83
C ARG A 3 46.34 21.56 -29.27
N GLU A 4 45.37 22.22 -29.89
CA GLU A 4 44.03 22.44 -29.34
C GLU A 4 43.03 21.38 -29.82
N LYS A 5 43.24 20.86 -31.04
CA LYS A 5 42.50 19.71 -31.60
C LYS A 5 42.72 18.40 -30.82
N GLN A 6 43.75 18.30 -29.98
CA GLN A 6 44.13 17.07 -29.27
C GLN A 6 43.29 16.74 -28.01
N ARG A 7 42.30 17.55 -27.63
CA ARG A 7 41.45 17.31 -26.44
C ARG A 7 39.95 17.12 -26.72
N ARG A 8 39.52 17.02 -27.98
CA ARG A 8 38.10 16.85 -28.34
C ARG A 8 37.87 15.48 -28.94
N VAL A 9 37.00 14.68 -28.33
CA VAL A 9 36.51 13.43 -28.93
C VAL A 9 35.22 13.71 -29.67
N SER A 10 35.13 13.30 -30.92
CA SER A 10 33.96 13.51 -31.78
C SER A 10 33.89 12.43 -32.86
N GLY A 11 32.68 12.02 -33.23
CA GLY A 11 32.46 11.02 -34.30
C GLY A 11 32.47 9.56 -33.82
N ARG A 12 32.61 9.32 -32.51
CA ARG A 12 32.46 8.00 -31.88
C ARG A 12 31.22 8.01 -30.97
N LEU A 13 30.24 7.17 -31.28
CA LEU A 13 29.01 7.06 -30.49
C LEU A 13 29.23 6.19 -29.24
N PRO A 14 28.41 6.37 -28.18
CA PRO A 14 28.24 5.38 -27.12
C PRO A 14 27.78 4.03 -27.70
N ALA A 15 28.23 2.92 -27.11
CA ALA A 15 27.76 1.57 -27.46
C ALA A 15 26.53 1.19 -26.60
N PRO A 16 25.57 0.40 -27.09
CA PRO A 16 24.48 -0.14 -26.26
C PRO A 16 25.01 -0.89 -25.02
N ARG A 17 24.32 -0.75 -23.87
CA ARG A 17 24.72 -1.38 -22.59
C ARG A 17 23.58 -2.17 -21.93
N LYS A 18 22.40 -1.57 -21.81
CA LYS A 18 21.21 -2.18 -21.19
C LYS A 18 19.96 -1.69 -21.91
N ALA A 19 19.03 -2.60 -22.24
CA ALA A 19 17.73 -2.28 -22.85
C ALA A 19 17.79 -1.29 -24.04
N VAL A 20 18.86 -1.38 -24.83
CA VAL A 20 19.08 -0.64 -26.08
C VAL A 20 19.53 -1.65 -27.14
N GLU A 21 18.81 -1.70 -28.25
CA GLU A 21 19.03 -2.64 -29.35
C GLU A 21 19.38 -1.87 -30.65
N PRO A 22 20.45 -2.20 -31.38
CA PRO A 22 20.75 -1.57 -32.67
C PRO A 22 19.82 -2.10 -33.78
N THR A 23 19.25 -1.22 -34.59
CA THR A 23 18.20 -1.60 -35.56
C THR A 23 18.70 -1.79 -37.00
N GLY A 24 19.95 -2.22 -37.18
CA GLY A 24 20.58 -2.47 -38.48
C GLY A 24 21.06 -1.20 -39.21
N SER A 25 20.30 -0.11 -39.16
CA SER A 25 20.74 1.20 -39.68
C SER A 25 21.85 1.81 -38.82
N PRO A 26 22.93 2.36 -39.40
CA PRO A 26 24.00 3.03 -38.64
C PRO A 26 23.47 4.18 -37.78
N GLY A 27 23.74 4.12 -36.47
CA GLY A 27 23.35 5.17 -35.51
C GLY A 27 21.89 5.12 -35.03
N GLN A 28 21.10 4.13 -35.46
CA GLN A 28 19.72 3.94 -35.00
C GLN A 28 19.61 2.83 -33.95
N PHE A 29 18.84 3.10 -32.91
CA PHE A 29 18.74 2.27 -31.71
C PHE A 29 17.32 2.30 -31.14
N ARG A 30 16.85 1.16 -30.61
CA ARG A 30 15.57 1.03 -29.91
C ARG A 30 15.82 0.91 -28.41
N ALA A 31 15.34 1.88 -27.63
CA ALA A 31 15.21 1.76 -26.18
C ALA A 31 13.95 0.93 -25.86
N THR A 32 14.10 -0.16 -25.12
CA THR A 32 12.99 -1.09 -24.82
C THR A 32 12.38 -0.90 -23.43
N THR A 33 13.08 -0.22 -22.51
CA THR A 33 12.62 0.11 -21.15
C THR A 33 12.94 1.57 -20.79
N SER A 34 12.42 2.02 -19.64
CA SER A 34 12.69 3.34 -19.05
C SER A 34 14.09 3.48 -18.43
N ASP A 35 14.84 2.37 -18.29
CA ASP A 35 16.20 2.33 -17.76
C ASP A 35 17.26 1.93 -18.82
N ALA A 36 16.94 2.21 -20.07
CA ALA A 36 17.82 2.09 -21.22
C ALA A 36 19.15 2.85 -21.04
N GLU A 37 20.28 2.21 -21.31
CA GLU A 37 21.62 2.76 -21.17
C GLU A 37 22.53 2.46 -22.36
N MET A 38 23.30 3.48 -22.75
CA MET A 38 24.43 3.37 -23.68
C MET A 38 25.71 3.86 -22.99
N LEU A 39 26.84 3.21 -23.25
CA LEU A 39 28.12 3.43 -22.58
C LEU A 39 29.17 3.99 -23.53
N PHE A 40 29.79 5.10 -23.12
CA PHE A 40 30.93 5.73 -23.77
C PHE A 40 32.15 5.67 -22.84
N ARG A 41 33.30 5.23 -23.37
CA ARG A 41 34.58 5.16 -22.65
C ARG A 41 35.67 5.88 -23.42
N LEU A 42 36.59 6.55 -22.72
CA LEU A 42 37.83 7.01 -23.33
C LEU A 42 38.73 5.82 -23.65
N THR A 43 39.46 5.92 -24.75
CA THR A 43 40.59 5.04 -25.08
C THR A 43 41.83 5.52 -24.34
N ARG A 44 42.85 4.65 -24.24
CA ARG A 44 44.15 4.98 -23.63
C ARG A 44 44.85 6.17 -24.29
N ALA A 45 44.54 6.48 -25.55
CA ALA A 45 45.10 7.61 -26.29
C ALA A 45 44.35 8.93 -26.03
N GLU A 46 43.04 8.89 -25.77
CA GLU A 46 42.25 10.09 -25.44
C GLU A 46 42.38 10.48 -23.96
N GLN A 47 42.61 9.51 -23.07
CA GLN A 47 42.69 9.70 -21.60
C GLN A 47 43.53 10.91 -21.16
N PRO A 48 44.78 11.13 -21.66
CA PRO A 48 45.61 12.28 -21.23
C PRO A 48 45.03 13.65 -21.60
N GLY A 49 44.06 13.71 -22.52
CA GLY A 49 43.31 14.91 -22.87
C GLY A 49 42.27 15.31 -21.80
N PHE A 50 41.86 14.37 -20.95
CA PHE A 50 40.83 14.54 -19.91
C PHE A 50 41.35 14.35 -18.48
N ASP A 51 42.63 14.02 -18.31
CA ASP A 51 43.30 14.05 -17.02
C ASP A 51 43.46 15.50 -16.52
N ASP A 52 43.20 15.71 -15.22
CA ASP A 52 43.20 17.00 -14.50
C ASP A 52 42.22 18.09 -15.02
N VAL A 53 41.19 17.75 -15.80
CA VAL A 53 40.16 18.73 -16.22
C VAL A 53 39.23 19.12 -15.07
N ALA A 54 38.89 20.41 -14.95
CA ALA A 54 37.92 20.89 -13.96
C ALA A 54 36.46 20.65 -14.37
N SER A 55 36.21 20.56 -15.67
CA SER A 55 34.89 20.32 -16.25
C SER A 55 34.98 19.75 -17.66
N VAL A 56 33.95 19.02 -18.06
CA VAL A 56 33.78 18.44 -19.40
C VAL A 56 32.44 18.90 -19.95
N ARG A 57 32.45 19.43 -21.17
CA ARG A 57 31.25 19.61 -21.98
C ARG A 57 30.99 18.32 -22.75
N VAL A 58 29.75 17.85 -22.70
CA VAL A 58 29.24 16.78 -23.56
C VAL A 58 28.15 17.37 -24.44
N THR A 59 28.27 17.17 -25.75
CA THR A 59 27.31 17.66 -26.76
C THR A 59 26.86 16.46 -27.59
N LEU A 60 25.55 16.29 -27.79
CA LEU A 60 25.00 15.19 -28.58
C LEU A 60 23.81 15.63 -29.43
N LYS A 61 23.55 14.88 -30.50
CA LYS A 61 22.34 14.99 -31.32
C LYS A 61 21.56 13.69 -31.27
N ILE A 62 20.36 13.74 -30.71
CA ILE A 62 19.45 12.58 -30.56
C ILE A 62 18.04 12.98 -31.02
N ARG A 63 17.48 12.18 -31.94
CA ARG A 63 16.17 12.38 -32.57
C ARG A 63 15.29 11.15 -32.35
N ALA A 64 14.01 11.31 -32.07
CA ALA A 64 13.05 10.20 -32.08
C ALA A 64 12.63 9.87 -33.53
N ILE A 65 12.60 8.59 -33.86
CA ILE A 65 12.00 8.03 -35.08
C ILE A 65 10.61 7.46 -34.76
N GLU A 66 10.47 6.74 -33.64
CA GLU A 66 9.20 6.26 -33.10
C GLU A 66 9.12 6.61 -31.61
N GLY A 67 7.98 7.15 -31.18
CA GLY A 67 7.82 7.66 -29.81
C GLY A 67 8.38 9.08 -29.67
N HIS A 68 8.97 9.39 -28.51
CA HIS A 68 9.60 10.68 -28.25
C HIS A 68 10.77 10.52 -27.27
N ILE A 69 11.69 11.49 -27.27
CA ILE A 69 12.81 11.56 -26.32
C ILE A 69 12.34 12.28 -25.06
N GLU A 70 12.19 11.53 -23.96
CA GLU A 70 11.80 12.08 -22.66
C GLU A 70 13.01 12.19 -21.72
N ALA A 71 13.24 13.37 -21.15
CA ALA A 71 14.24 13.65 -20.11
C ALA A 71 15.64 13.00 -20.30
N PRO A 72 16.30 13.14 -21.47
CA PRO A 72 17.59 12.51 -21.73
C PRO A 72 18.66 13.04 -20.79
N SER A 73 19.49 12.14 -20.25
CA SER A 73 20.41 12.46 -19.15
C SER A 73 21.72 11.65 -19.21
N LEU A 74 22.76 12.18 -18.56
CA LEU A 74 24.07 11.52 -18.46
C LEU A 74 24.42 11.16 -17.01
N LEU A 75 25.05 10.00 -16.83
CA LEU A 75 25.85 9.66 -15.65
C LEU A 75 27.33 9.77 -16.05
N ILE A 76 28.15 10.43 -15.25
CA ILE A 76 29.56 10.70 -15.58
C ILE A 76 30.44 10.19 -14.44
N ASP A 77 31.35 9.27 -14.77
CA ASP A 77 32.27 8.61 -13.85
C ASP A 77 33.66 9.25 -13.95
N TRP A 78 34.16 9.73 -12.81
CA TRP A 78 35.45 10.43 -12.70
C TRP A 78 36.57 9.56 -12.11
N GLY A 79 36.42 8.23 -12.15
CA GLY A 79 37.47 7.27 -11.81
C GLY A 79 37.65 6.98 -10.32
N ASP A 80 36.70 7.39 -9.47
CA ASP A 80 36.65 7.03 -8.05
C ASP A 80 35.73 5.83 -7.75
N GLY A 81 34.87 5.44 -8.71
CA GLY A 81 34.09 4.20 -8.70
C GLY A 81 32.70 4.36 -8.09
N LEU A 82 31.73 4.77 -8.93
CA LEU A 82 30.29 4.83 -8.60
C LEU A 82 29.93 5.71 -7.38
N ALA A 83 30.70 6.77 -7.12
CA ALA A 83 30.37 7.76 -6.10
C ALA A 83 29.22 8.70 -6.54
N LEU A 84 27.98 8.31 -6.25
CA LEU A 84 26.79 9.19 -6.21
C LEU A 84 26.59 10.12 -7.44
N ALA A 85 26.73 9.58 -8.65
CA ALA A 85 26.37 10.30 -9.86
C ALA A 85 24.83 10.43 -9.97
N THR A 86 24.27 11.55 -9.51
CA THR A 86 22.90 11.96 -9.90
C THR A 86 22.84 12.12 -11.42
N PRO A 87 21.81 11.61 -12.13
CA PRO A 87 21.64 11.85 -13.56
C PRO A 87 21.64 13.35 -13.86
N VAL A 88 22.58 13.79 -14.69
CA VAL A 88 22.67 15.20 -15.09
C VAL A 88 21.77 15.40 -16.29
N ALA A 89 20.70 16.17 -16.12
CA ALA A 89 19.77 16.50 -17.19
C ALA A 89 20.47 17.32 -18.29
N LEU A 90 20.18 16.98 -19.55
CA LEU A 90 20.72 17.70 -20.70
C LEU A 90 19.94 18.99 -20.98
N LYS A 91 20.65 20.09 -21.23
CA LYS A 91 20.04 21.32 -21.75
C LYS A 91 19.87 21.20 -23.26
N ARG A 92 18.63 21.32 -23.74
CA ARG A 92 18.32 21.39 -25.17
C ARG A 92 18.87 22.70 -25.77
N LEU A 93 19.57 22.59 -26.91
CA LEU A 93 20.13 23.70 -27.69
C LEU A 93 19.39 23.95 -29.02
N GLY A 94 18.62 22.97 -29.49
CA GLY A 94 17.87 23.01 -30.73
C GLY A 94 16.94 21.80 -30.82
N GLU A 95 16.36 21.53 -31.98
CA GLU A 95 15.34 20.49 -32.14
C GLU A 95 15.83 19.12 -31.64
N ASP A 96 16.94 18.60 -32.18
CA ASP A 96 17.55 17.33 -31.75
C ASP A 96 18.86 17.51 -30.96
N ALA A 97 19.27 18.74 -30.67
CA ALA A 97 20.60 19.05 -30.13
C ALA A 97 20.58 19.30 -28.61
N TYR A 98 21.52 18.68 -27.90
CA TYR A 98 21.62 18.70 -26.44
C TYR A 98 23.05 18.94 -25.96
N VAL A 99 23.20 19.63 -24.83
CA VAL A 99 24.49 19.89 -24.17
C VAL A 99 24.39 19.76 -22.66
N VAL A 100 25.50 19.40 -22.02
CA VAL A 100 25.72 19.59 -20.59
C VAL A 100 27.18 19.96 -20.33
N VAL A 101 27.43 20.76 -19.29
CA VAL A 101 28.78 20.95 -18.73
C VAL A 101 28.77 20.34 -17.34
N ALA A 102 29.57 19.30 -17.14
CA ALA A 102 29.71 18.61 -15.86
C ALA A 102 31.05 18.99 -15.22
N HIS A 103 31.00 19.44 -13.97
CA HIS A 103 32.19 19.83 -13.20
C HIS A 103 32.67 18.68 -12.30
N THR A 104 33.98 18.61 -12.03
CA THR A 104 34.55 17.67 -11.06
C THR A 104 35.47 18.38 -10.08
N ASN A 105 35.37 18.00 -8.80
CA ASN A 105 36.24 18.52 -7.74
C ASN A 105 37.47 17.64 -7.51
N ALA A 106 37.55 16.44 -8.12
CA ALA A 106 38.49 15.41 -7.66
C ALA A 106 38.97 14.36 -8.68
N GLY A 107 38.31 14.13 -9.81
CA GLY A 107 38.60 12.95 -10.65
C GLY A 107 39.14 13.25 -12.05
N ALA A 108 39.28 12.20 -12.86
CA ALA A 108 39.62 12.25 -14.28
C ALA A 108 38.55 11.46 -15.04
N LEU A 109 38.10 11.95 -16.20
CA LEU A 109 36.98 11.31 -16.91
C LEU A 109 37.34 9.85 -17.25
N SER A 110 36.48 8.91 -16.86
CA SER A 110 36.67 7.47 -17.09
C SER A 110 35.63 6.94 -18.09
N GLN A 111 34.35 7.18 -17.81
CA GLN A 111 33.24 6.74 -18.65
C GLN A 111 32.01 7.63 -18.48
N ILE A 112 31.16 7.64 -19.51
CA ILE A 112 29.88 8.35 -19.55
C ILE A 112 28.81 7.32 -19.90
N VAL A 113 27.70 7.31 -19.17
CA VAL A 113 26.50 6.55 -19.55
C VAL A 113 25.43 7.53 -20.00
N LEU A 114 24.95 7.36 -21.23
CA LEU A 114 23.79 8.05 -21.77
C LEU A 114 22.53 7.25 -21.48
N ARG A 115 21.53 7.88 -20.88
CA ARG A 115 20.15 7.41 -20.85
C ARG A 115 19.37 8.17 -21.92
N PRO A 116 19.01 7.52 -23.05
CA PRO A 116 18.55 8.21 -24.25
C PRO A 116 17.12 8.75 -24.13
N SER A 117 16.26 8.08 -23.35
CA SER A 117 14.89 8.50 -23.05
C SER A 117 14.42 7.79 -21.77
N ALA A 118 13.52 8.42 -21.02
CA ALA A 118 12.80 7.80 -19.90
C ALA A 118 11.62 6.91 -20.36
N ALA A 119 11.23 6.98 -21.63
CA ALA A 119 10.19 6.17 -22.25
C ALA A 119 10.75 5.35 -23.43
N PRO A 120 10.26 4.11 -23.68
CA PRO A 120 10.67 3.31 -24.82
C PRO A 120 10.46 4.04 -26.16
N CYS A 121 11.49 4.07 -26.99
CA CYS A 121 11.49 4.81 -28.27
C CYS A 121 12.48 4.20 -29.27
N LEU A 122 12.18 4.33 -30.57
CA LEU A 122 13.19 4.19 -31.61
C LEU A 122 13.83 5.57 -31.82
N PHE A 123 15.16 5.64 -31.76
CA PHE A 123 15.90 6.91 -31.85
C PHE A 123 17.14 6.81 -32.73
N GLU A 124 17.56 7.96 -33.24
CA GLU A 124 18.79 8.13 -34.01
C GLU A 124 19.75 9.03 -33.24
N LEU A 125 20.98 8.56 -33.02
CA LEU A 125 22.04 9.29 -32.32
C LEU A 125 23.12 9.69 -33.31
N THR A 126 22.90 10.80 -34.03
CA THR A 126 23.76 11.23 -35.16
C THR A 126 25.09 11.86 -34.72
N ALA A 127 25.20 12.32 -33.47
CA ALA A 127 26.45 12.86 -32.94
C ALA A 127 26.57 12.65 -31.43
N PHE A 128 27.80 12.35 -30.99
CA PHE A 128 28.23 12.42 -29.60
C PHE A 128 29.64 13.01 -29.56
N GLN A 129 29.86 14.00 -28.69
CA GLN A 129 31.09 14.78 -28.60
C GLN A 129 31.42 15.11 -27.14
N VAL A 130 32.70 15.05 -26.80
CA VAL A 130 33.22 15.24 -25.44
C VAL A 130 34.47 16.12 -25.51
N GLU A 131 34.49 17.22 -24.76
CA GLU A 131 35.59 18.20 -24.76
C GLU A 131 35.76 18.84 -23.36
N PRO A 132 36.98 19.16 -22.90
CA PRO A 132 37.19 19.93 -21.68
C PRO A 132 36.54 21.32 -21.80
N ALA A 133 35.82 21.75 -20.76
CA ALA A 133 35.28 23.10 -20.69
C ALA A 133 36.31 24.04 -20.03
N ALA A 134 36.55 25.21 -20.63
CA ALA A 134 37.61 26.12 -20.21
C ALA A 134 37.28 26.95 -18.95
N GLU A 135 36.00 27.06 -18.59
CA GLU A 135 35.54 27.94 -17.50
C GLU A 135 35.13 27.15 -16.24
N PRO A 136 35.81 27.36 -15.10
CA PRO A 136 35.23 27.07 -13.80
C PRO A 136 34.26 28.19 -13.42
N ALA A 137 33.08 27.83 -12.90
CA ALA A 137 32.14 28.83 -12.38
C ALA A 137 32.80 29.71 -11.30
N PRO A 138 32.54 31.04 -11.27
CA PRO A 138 33.12 31.93 -10.28
C PRO A 138 32.76 31.46 -8.86
N GLY A 139 33.78 31.22 -8.03
CA GLY A 139 33.66 30.64 -6.69
C GLY A 139 34.03 29.15 -6.57
N ALA A 140 34.24 28.42 -7.67
CA ALA A 140 34.62 26.99 -7.60
C ALA A 140 36.02 26.77 -6.95
N PRO A 141 36.15 25.92 -5.91
CA PRO A 141 37.38 25.79 -5.13
C PRO A 141 38.48 25.02 -5.88
N ARG A 142 39.55 25.73 -6.29
CA ARG A 142 40.70 25.13 -7.00
C ARG A 142 41.60 24.31 -6.07
N LEU A 143 42.08 23.16 -6.55
CA LEU A 143 43.07 22.33 -5.84
C LEU A 143 44.41 23.07 -5.67
N SER A 144 44.90 23.16 -4.44
CA SER A 144 46.18 23.81 -4.10
C SER A 144 47.39 23.11 -4.72
N ALA A 145 48.47 23.87 -4.98
CA ALA A 145 49.65 23.38 -5.71
C ALA A 145 50.27 22.07 -5.14
N PRO A 146 50.41 21.87 -3.82
CA PRO A 146 50.91 20.60 -3.27
C PRO A 146 50.05 19.38 -3.63
N ARG A 147 48.72 19.55 -3.79
CA ARG A 147 47.82 18.48 -4.21
C ARG A 147 47.98 18.13 -5.70
N ARG A 148 48.45 19.07 -6.53
CA ARG A 148 48.78 18.85 -7.95
C ARG A 148 50.11 18.10 -8.07
N LEU A 149 51.14 18.53 -7.32
CA LEU A 149 52.45 17.87 -7.22
C LEU A 149 52.35 16.41 -6.74
N LEU A 150 51.60 16.16 -5.66
CA LEU A 150 51.35 14.79 -5.18
C LEU A 150 50.62 13.93 -6.25
N ARG A 151 49.72 14.51 -7.04
CA ARG A 151 49.08 13.81 -8.16
C ARG A 151 50.01 13.58 -9.35
N ALA A 152 51.06 14.37 -9.53
CA ALA A 152 52.08 14.11 -10.54
C ALA A 152 52.91 12.87 -10.18
N ALA A 153 53.43 12.82 -8.94
CA ALA A 153 54.23 11.70 -8.44
C ALA A 153 53.51 10.34 -8.50
N LEU A 154 52.18 10.32 -8.36
CA LEU A 154 51.37 9.10 -8.38
C LEU A 154 50.98 8.60 -9.79
N ARG A 155 51.37 9.27 -10.88
CA ARG A 155 51.00 8.85 -12.26
C ARG A 155 51.78 7.66 -12.80
N GLY A 156 53.01 7.44 -12.33
CA GLY A 156 53.85 6.31 -12.73
C GLY A 156 53.56 4.99 -12.00
N LEU A 157 52.52 4.94 -11.16
CA LEU A 157 52.26 3.82 -10.26
C LEU A 157 51.00 3.04 -10.66
N SER A 158 51.01 1.73 -10.41
CA SER A 158 49.83 0.89 -10.60
C SER A 158 48.65 1.37 -9.75
N PRO A 159 47.38 1.12 -10.16
CA PRO A 159 46.21 1.57 -9.42
C PRO A 159 46.19 1.14 -7.93
N GLY A 160 46.75 -0.03 -7.62
CA GLY A 160 46.93 -0.52 -6.25
C GLY A 160 47.95 0.31 -5.45
N ALA A 161 49.14 0.54 -6.02
CA ALA A 161 50.19 1.32 -5.36
C ALA A 161 49.79 2.80 -5.17
N ALA A 162 49.18 3.41 -6.19
CA ALA A 162 48.66 4.77 -6.11
C ALA A 162 47.53 4.89 -5.06
N ARG A 163 46.70 3.86 -4.89
CA ARG A 163 45.67 3.79 -3.84
C ARG A 163 46.29 3.64 -2.44
N ALA A 164 47.30 2.78 -2.27
CA ALA A 164 47.98 2.57 -0.99
C ALA A 164 48.63 3.87 -0.47
N ILE A 165 49.39 4.58 -1.31
CA ILE A 165 50.06 5.83 -0.89
C ILE A 165 49.04 6.94 -0.57
N ARG A 166 47.92 7.03 -1.33
CA ARG A 166 46.82 7.95 -1.02
C ARG A 166 46.14 7.65 0.31
N ILE A 167 46.10 6.39 0.74
CA ILE A 167 45.60 6.00 2.07
C ILE A 167 46.61 6.44 3.14
N SER A 168 47.88 6.04 3.04
CA SER A 168 48.92 6.37 4.02
C SER A 168 49.08 7.87 4.27
N LEU A 169 49.05 8.69 3.21
CA LEU A 169 49.11 10.16 3.31
C LEU A 169 47.83 10.81 3.88
N ARG A 170 46.70 10.08 3.91
CA ARG A 170 45.50 10.49 4.66
C ARG A 170 45.69 10.18 6.14
N THR A 171 46.15 8.97 6.47
CA THR A 171 46.42 8.52 7.85
C THR A 171 47.38 9.44 8.58
N LEU A 172 48.46 9.88 7.91
CA LEU A 172 49.46 10.80 8.47
C LEU A 172 48.94 12.24 8.68
N ARG A 173 47.95 12.68 7.91
CA ARG A 173 47.50 14.09 7.89
C ARG A 173 46.29 14.34 8.78
N ASP A 174 45.44 13.35 8.96
CA ASP A 174 44.41 13.34 10.00
C ASP A 174 44.14 11.89 10.41
N PRO A 175 44.83 11.39 11.46
CA PRO A 175 44.60 10.05 11.96
C PRO A 175 43.21 9.92 12.60
N LYS A 176 42.62 11.00 13.15
CA LYS A 176 41.29 10.94 13.77
C LYS A 176 40.20 10.76 12.72
N SER A 177 40.17 11.55 11.65
CA SER A 177 39.21 11.29 10.57
C SER A 177 39.56 10.05 9.74
N THR A 178 40.82 9.65 9.60
CA THR A 178 41.16 8.38 8.92
C THR A 178 40.72 7.17 9.74
N ILE A 179 40.87 7.18 11.07
CA ILE A 179 40.29 6.15 11.96
C ILE A 179 38.76 6.23 11.95
N ARG A 180 38.15 7.43 11.87
CA ARG A 180 36.69 7.59 11.73
C ARG A 180 36.19 7.04 10.40
N LEU A 181 36.90 7.28 9.30
CA LEU A 181 36.58 6.75 7.97
C LEU A 181 36.82 5.25 7.91
N ALA A 182 37.90 4.73 8.49
CA ALA A 182 38.14 3.29 8.59
C ALA A 182 37.06 2.61 9.43
N ARG A 183 36.70 3.16 10.59
CA ARG A 183 35.56 2.69 11.40
C ARG A 183 34.22 2.80 10.64
N GLN A 184 34.03 3.83 9.80
CA GLN A 184 32.87 3.91 8.91
C GLN A 184 32.91 2.90 7.76
N THR A 185 34.05 2.64 7.11
CA THR A 185 34.15 1.68 6.00
C THR A 185 34.15 0.22 6.50
N ILE A 186 34.59 -0.03 7.73
CA ILE A 186 34.50 -1.32 8.40
C ILE A 186 33.08 -1.54 8.95
N ARG A 187 32.40 -0.50 9.47
CA ARG A 187 30.94 -0.57 9.75
C ARG A 187 30.15 -0.82 8.46
N ASN A 188 30.32 0.03 7.44
CA ASN A 188 29.62 0.01 6.15
C ASN A 188 29.92 -1.22 5.26
N ARG A 189 30.45 -2.33 5.82
CA ARG A 189 30.49 -3.65 5.16
C ARG A 189 29.19 -4.45 5.35
N ARG A 190 28.34 -4.03 6.28
CA ARG A 190 26.88 -4.02 6.12
C ARG A 190 26.43 -2.57 6.23
N LEU A 191 25.30 -2.17 5.65
CA LEU A 191 24.72 -0.92 6.12
C LEU A 191 24.25 -1.14 7.57
N ASP A 192 24.44 -0.12 8.40
CA ASP A 192 23.96 -0.13 9.79
C ASP A 192 22.42 -0.19 9.72
N PRO A 193 21.70 -1.16 10.34
CA PRO A 193 20.24 -1.29 10.21
C PRO A 193 19.50 0.03 10.48
N TRP A 194 19.95 0.75 11.50
CA TRP A 194 19.47 2.08 11.87
C TRP A 194 19.74 3.16 10.80
N ARG A 195 20.80 3.00 10.00
CA ARG A 195 21.09 3.87 8.85
C ARG A 195 20.15 3.59 7.68
N GLU A 196 19.80 2.34 7.40
CA GLU A 196 18.86 2.05 6.32
C GLU A 196 17.47 2.60 6.66
N SER A 197 16.96 2.32 7.86
CA SER A 197 15.67 2.83 8.32
C SER A 197 15.65 4.36 8.43
N TYR A 198 16.74 4.98 8.90
CA TYR A 198 16.89 6.44 8.85
C TYR A 198 16.91 6.97 7.40
N GLN A 199 17.59 6.30 6.47
CA GLN A 199 17.62 6.71 5.06
C GLN A 199 16.25 6.54 4.40
N HIS A 200 15.48 5.51 4.75
CA HIS A 200 14.08 5.37 4.35
C HIS A 200 13.24 6.55 4.89
N ALA A 201 13.22 6.76 6.20
CA ALA A 201 12.48 7.86 6.83
C ALA A 201 12.89 9.25 6.33
N PHE A 202 14.17 9.45 5.97
CA PHE A 202 14.68 10.69 5.38
C PHE A 202 14.31 10.84 3.89
N ASN A 203 14.27 9.76 3.12
CA ASN A 203 13.80 9.77 1.73
C ASN A 203 12.28 10.00 1.66
N VAL A 204 11.53 9.47 2.64
CA VAL A 204 10.16 9.91 2.95
C VAL A 204 10.20 11.42 3.23
N ALA A 205 10.77 11.92 4.34
CA ALA A 205 10.78 13.36 4.66
C ALA A 205 11.20 14.33 3.52
N ARG A 206 11.96 13.86 2.51
CA ARG A 206 12.37 14.59 1.30
C ARG A 206 11.42 14.55 0.08
N HIS A 207 10.17 14.12 0.20
CA HIS A 207 9.18 14.17 -0.90
C HIS A 207 9.58 13.35 -2.16
N ALA A 208 10.01 12.10 -1.95
CA ALA A 208 10.23 11.10 -3.01
C ALA A 208 9.13 10.01 -3.03
N PHE A 209 8.42 9.87 -4.15
CA PHE A 209 7.36 8.87 -4.32
C PHE A 209 7.85 7.42 -4.10
N SER A 210 6.96 6.57 -3.57
CA SER A 210 7.13 5.11 -3.60
C SER A 210 7.23 4.61 -5.05
N PRO A 211 8.03 3.57 -5.36
CA PRO A 211 8.02 2.93 -6.68
C PRO A 211 6.66 2.30 -7.03
N HIS A 212 5.78 2.13 -6.04
CA HIS A 212 4.42 1.62 -6.19
C HIS A 212 3.35 2.73 -6.20
N TYR A 213 3.74 4.01 -6.24
CA TYR A 213 2.78 5.12 -6.35
C TYR A 213 2.13 5.17 -7.74
N ALA A 214 0.80 5.12 -7.76
CA ALA A 214 -0.03 5.47 -8.91
C ALA A 214 -0.85 6.72 -8.58
N ALA A 215 -0.95 7.64 -9.55
CA ALA A 215 -1.90 8.76 -9.44
C ALA A 215 -3.36 8.24 -9.43
N PRO A 216 -4.30 8.96 -8.80
CA PRO A 216 -5.69 8.49 -8.72
C PRO A 216 -6.33 8.24 -10.09
N ALA A 217 -7.14 7.19 -10.18
CA ALA A 217 -8.03 7.00 -11.31
C ALA A 217 -9.00 8.20 -11.42
N LEU A 218 -9.12 8.76 -12.62
CA LEU A 218 -9.98 9.93 -12.89
C LEU A 218 -11.39 9.55 -13.35
N ASN A 219 -11.61 8.28 -13.69
CA ASN A 219 -12.86 7.71 -14.18
C ASN A 219 -12.92 6.25 -13.63
N PRO A 220 -14.10 5.67 -13.39
CA PRO A 220 -14.21 4.24 -13.07
C PRO A 220 -13.72 3.35 -14.24
N PRO A 221 -13.22 2.14 -13.95
CA PRO A 221 -12.90 1.16 -14.98
C PRO A 221 -14.19 0.71 -15.70
N PRO A 222 -14.14 0.44 -17.03
CA PRO A 222 -15.27 -0.19 -17.72
C PRO A 222 -15.44 -1.63 -17.23
N ARG A 223 -16.70 -2.04 -17.03
CA ARG A 223 -17.10 -3.38 -16.59
C ARG A 223 -18.26 -3.91 -17.44
N ALA A 224 -18.49 -5.22 -17.40
CA ALA A 224 -19.71 -5.83 -17.90
C ALA A 224 -20.83 -5.74 -16.84
N ASP A 225 -22.09 -5.76 -17.28
CA ASP A 225 -23.25 -5.62 -16.39
C ASP A 225 -23.40 -6.80 -15.40
N ASP A 226 -22.78 -7.95 -15.71
CA ASP A 226 -22.75 -9.15 -14.85
C ASP A 226 -21.45 -9.30 -14.03
N ALA A 227 -20.55 -8.31 -14.06
CA ALA A 227 -19.30 -8.36 -13.31
C ALA A 227 -19.53 -8.38 -11.78
N PRO A 228 -18.71 -9.09 -10.98
CA PRO A 228 -18.85 -9.09 -9.53
C PRO A 228 -18.73 -7.70 -8.91
N ARG A 229 -19.63 -7.40 -7.97
CA ARG A 229 -19.64 -6.16 -7.20
C ARG A 229 -18.60 -6.22 -6.10
N VAL A 230 -17.75 -5.21 -6.04
CA VAL A 230 -16.65 -5.08 -5.07
C VAL A 230 -17.09 -4.20 -3.90
N LEU A 231 -17.23 -4.80 -2.73
CA LEU A 231 -17.61 -4.14 -1.48
C LEU A 231 -16.37 -3.92 -0.62
N ALA A 232 -15.99 -2.66 -0.36
CA ALA A 232 -14.85 -2.37 0.52
C ALA A 232 -15.34 -2.05 1.94
N PHE A 233 -14.78 -2.74 2.95
CA PHE A 233 -15.06 -2.44 4.35
C PHE A 233 -14.59 -1.02 4.72
N TYR A 234 -15.37 -0.32 5.55
CA TYR A 234 -15.19 1.09 5.84
C TYR A 234 -15.25 1.38 7.33
N LEU A 235 -14.16 1.88 7.90
CA LEU A 235 -14.04 2.29 9.29
C LEU A 235 -14.49 3.76 9.47
N PRO A 236 -15.55 4.04 10.24
CA PRO A 236 -16.01 5.41 10.53
C PRO A 236 -15.16 6.16 11.59
N GLN A 237 -14.09 5.56 12.12
CA GLN A 237 -13.44 6.02 13.36
C GLN A 237 -12.82 7.42 13.31
N TYR A 238 -12.30 7.88 12.15
CA TYR A 238 -11.43 9.06 12.01
C TYR A 238 -12.11 10.41 12.25
N HIS A 239 -12.64 10.60 13.45
CA HIS A 239 -13.16 11.84 14.01
C HIS A 239 -13.26 11.70 15.54
N PRO A 240 -12.96 12.74 16.34
CA PRO A 240 -13.11 12.65 17.78
C PRO A 240 -14.59 12.67 18.20
N PHE A 241 -14.92 11.83 19.19
CA PHE A 241 -16.25 11.66 19.80
C PHE A 241 -16.10 11.38 21.32
N PRO A 242 -17.15 11.61 22.13
CA PRO A 242 -17.01 11.79 23.58
C PRO A 242 -16.37 10.62 24.34
N GLU A 243 -16.75 9.39 24.00
CA GLU A 243 -16.27 8.18 24.66
C GLU A 243 -14.79 7.93 24.36
N ASN A 244 -14.36 8.07 23.11
CA ASN A 244 -12.93 7.96 22.77
C ASN A 244 -12.09 9.09 23.40
N ASP A 245 -12.64 10.31 23.48
CA ASP A 245 -12.01 11.43 24.20
C ASP A 245 -11.87 11.13 25.71
N GLN A 246 -12.79 10.38 26.30
CA GLN A 246 -12.75 9.92 27.70
C GLN A 246 -11.78 8.75 27.91
N TRP A 247 -11.72 7.79 26.97
CA TRP A 247 -10.94 6.56 27.10
C TRP A 247 -9.45 6.73 26.72
N TRP A 248 -9.16 7.54 25.71
CA TRP A 248 -7.83 7.67 25.09
C TRP A 248 -7.24 9.08 25.19
N GLY A 249 -8.03 10.05 25.66
CA GLY A 249 -7.65 11.45 25.78
C GLY A 249 -8.27 12.34 24.70
N LYS A 250 -8.49 13.61 25.06
CA LYS A 250 -9.22 14.59 24.26
C LYS A 250 -8.65 14.77 22.84
N GLY A 251 -9.50 14.63 21.83
CA GLY A 251 -9.15 14.73 20.41
C GLY A 251 -8.66 13.42 19.80
N PHE A 252 -8.87 12.26 20.44
CA PHE A 252 -8.35 10.98 19.95
C PHE A 252 -9.01 10.56 18.63
N THR A 253 -8.17 10.12 17.69
CA THR A 253 -8.53 9.42 16.46
C THR A 253 -7.46 8.37 16.17
N GLU A 254 -7.71 7.42 15.27
CA GLU A 254 -6.70 6.42 14.88
C GLU A 254 -5.44 7.06 14.25
N TRP A 255 -5.52 8.31 13.78
CA TRP A 255 -4.33 9.08 13.40
C TRP A 255 -3.33 9.25 14.55
N THR A 256 -3.78 9.27 15.81
CA THR A 256 -2.93 9.29 17.02
C THR A 256 -2.13 7.98 17.17
N ASN A 257 -2.62 6.86 16.64
CA ASN A 257 -1.91 5.58 16.60
C ASN A 257 -1.03 5.48 15.36
N VAL A 258 -1.57 5.80 14.18
CA VAL A 258 -0.87 5.72 12.89
C VAL A 258 0.34 6.66 12.81
N SER A 259 0.25 7.89 13.34
CA SER A 259 1.32 8.89 13.26
C SER A 259 2.51 8.64 14.20
N LYS A 260 2.31 7.87 15.28
CA LYS A 260 3.37 7.52 16.25
C LYS A 260 4.00 6.14 16.01
N ALA A 261 3.48 5.35 15.06
CA ALA A 261 3.99 4.03 14.74
C ALA A 261 5.45 4.08 14.26
N THR A 262 6.26 3.07 14.58
CA THR A 262 7.70 3.05 14.28
C THR A 262 8.16 1.72 13.68
N PRO A 263 9.17 1.71 12.78
CA PRO A 263 9.72 0.48 12.21
C PRO A 263 10.34 -0.43 13.27
N GLN A 264 9.85 -1.66 13.36
CA GLN A 264 10.39 -2.69 14.27
C GLN A 264 11.57 -3.45 13.66
N PHE A 265 11.67 -3.49 12.33
CA PHE A 265 12.75 -4.14 11.56
C PHE A 265 13.08 -3.34 10.28
N VAL A 266 14.24 -3.61 9.67
CA VAL A 266 14.69 -2.94 8.44
C VAL A 266 13.66 -3.14 7.32
N GLY A 267 13.26 -2.06 6.66
CA GLY A 267 12.25 -2.10 5.59
C GLY A 267 10.79 -2.11 6.07
N HIS A 268 10.52 -2.22 7.38
CA HIS A 268 9.16 -2.09 7.93
C HIS A 268 8.62 -0.67 7.65
N TYR A 269 7.58 -0.58 6.83
CA TYR A 269 7.00 0.70 6.41
C TYR A 269 6.04 1.27 7.47
N GLN A 270 6.62 1.95 8.47
CA GLN A 270 5.92 2.75 9.48
C GLN A 270 6.66 4.09 9.72
N PRO A 271 5.98 5.18 10.11
CA PRO A 271 4.52 5.33 10.17
C PRO A 271 3.89 5.41 8.77
N ARG A 272 2.70 4.83 8.61
CA ARG A 272 1.92 4.83 7.36
C ARG A 272 1.16 6.15 7.15
N LEU A 273 1.89 7.18 6.72
CA LEU A 273 1.35 8.54 6.58
C LEU A 273 0.35 8.67 5.39
N PRO A 274 -0.77 9.40 5.56
CA PRO A 274 -1.81 9.51 4.53
C PRO A 274 -1.42 10.43 3.36
N GLY A 275 -1.97 10.11 2.18
CA GLY A 275 -1.77 10.84 0.92
C GLY A 275 -2.65 12.10 0.77
N GLU A 276 -3.28 12.29 -0.39
CA GLU A 276 -3.86 13.59 -0.81
C GLU A 276 -5.06 14.10 0.01
N LEU A 277 -5.61 13.29 0.92
CA LEU A 277 -6.64 13.76 1.87
C LEU A 277 -6.04 14.14 3.25
N GLY A 278 -4.74 13.91 3.46
CA GLY A 278 -4.07 14.12 4.74
C GLY A 278 -4.69 13.31 5.89
N PHE A 279 -4.45 13.78 7.11
CA PHE A 279 -5.10 13.30 8.33
C PHE A 279 -6.56 13.81 8.36
N TYR A 280 -7.41 13.22 7.52
CA TYR A 280 -8.78 13.69 7.31
C TYR A 280 -9.68 13.47 8.54
N ASP A 281 -10.72 14.30 8.66
CA ASP A 281 -11.80 14.17 9.65
C ASP A 281 -13.09 13.76 8.92
N LEU A 282 -13.71 12.66 9.33
CA LEU A 282 -14.91 12.11 8.67
C LEU A 282 -16.20 12.88 8.97
N ARG A 283 -16.14 13.96 9.77
CA ARG A 283 -17.24 14.91 9.94
C ARG A 283 -17.27 15.98 8.84
N VAL A 284 -16.28 16.00 7.95
CA VAL A 284 -16.17 16.93 6.80
C VAL A 284 -16.85 16.29 5.58
N PRO A 285 -17.98 16.82 5.06
CA PRO A 285 -18.70 16.20 3.94
C PRO A 285 -17.84 15.99 2.70
N GLU A 286 -16.98 16.96 2.37
CA GLU A 286 -16.09 16.93 1.21
C GLU A 286 -15.10 15.76 1.27
N VAL A 287 -14.74 15.28 2.47
CA VAL A 287 -13.91 14.08 2.68
C VAL A 287 -14.69 12.82 2.33
N LEU A 288 -15.93 12.68 2.82
CA LEU A 288 -16.80 11.54 2.51
C LEU A 288 -17.08 11.47 1.00
N GLN A 289 -17.45 12.59 0.39
CA GLN A 289 -17.63 12.71 -1.06
C GLN A 289 -16.35 12.39 -1.85
N ALA A 290 -15.18 12.89 -1.40
CA ALA A 290 -13.92 12.61 -2.08
C ALA A 290 -13.57 11.11 -2.02
N GLN A 291 -13.74 10.48 -0.86
CA GLN A 291 -13.53 9.04 -0.71
C GLN A 291 -14.51 8.22 -1.56
N ALA A 292 -15.80 8.59 -1.59
CA ALA A 292 -16.79 7.92 -2.43
C ALA A 292 -16.46 8.02 -3.94
N ARG A 293 -16.04 9.21 -4.42
CA ARG A 293 -15.58 9.41 -5.80
C ARG A 293 -14.31 8.61 -6.10
N MET A 294 -13.35 8.58 -5.18
CA MET A 294 -12.12 7.80 -5.33
C MET A 294 -12.39 6.29 -5.37
N ALA A 295 -13.26 5.78 -4.50
CA ALA A 295 -13.64 4.39 -4.42
C ALA A 295 -14.31 3.91 -5.72
N ARG A 296 -15.31 4.66 -6.21
CA ARG A 296 -15.92 4.42 -7.52
C ARG A 296 -14.88 4.41 -8.65
N ASN A 297 -13.98 5.39 -8.67
CA ASN A 297 -12.93 5.45 -9.69
C ASN A 297 -11.92 4.29 -9.61
N ALA A 298 -11.71 3.70 -8.42
CA ALA A 298 -10.90 2.51 -8.22
C ALA A 298 -11.62 1.20 -8.56
N GLY A 299 -12.93 1.23 -8.87
CA GLY A 299 -13.73 0.02 -9.08
C GLY A 299 -14.22 -0.63 -7.78
N VAL A 300 -14.45 0.16 -6.73
CA VAL A 300 -15.27 -0.24 -5.58
C VAL A 300 -16.70 0.21 -5.86
N ASP A 301 -17.64 -0.74 -5.82
CA ASP A 301 -19.04 -0.53 -6.17
C ASP A 301 -19.90 -0.13 -4.95
N ALA A 302 -19.43 -0.43 -3.73
CA ALA A 302 -20.07 0.00 -2.49
C ALA A 302 -19.11 0.03 -1.29
N PHE A 303 -19.42 0.85 -0.28
CA PHE A 303 -18.80 0.75 1.05
C PHE A 303 -19.61 -0.14 1.99
N CYS A 304 -18.95 -1.04 2.70
CA CYS A 304 -19.53 -1.79 3.81
C CYS A 304 -19.08 -1.16 5.14
N PHE A 305 -19.91 -0.29 5.72
CA PHE A 305 -19.56 0.40 6.96
C PHE A 305 -19.57 -0.56 8.14
N HIS A 306 -18.53 -0.51 8.97
CA HIS A 306 -18.60 -1.06 10.32
C HIS A 306 -19.59 -0.23 11.13
N TYR A 307 -20.64 -0.90 11.61
CA TYR A 307 -21.73 -0.32 12.38
C TYR A 307 -21.61 -0.77 13.84
N TYR A 308 -21.58 0.20 14.75
CA TYR A 308 -21.31 -0.02 16.17
C TYR A 308 -22.56 0.30 16.99
N TRP A 309 -23.19 -0.76 17.48
CA TRP A 309 -24.36 -0.73 18.35
C TRP A 309 -24.10 -1.61 19.58
N PHE A 310 -24.43 -1.08 20.75
CA PHE A 310 -24.25 -1.71 22.06
C PHE A 310 -25.51 -1.44 22.91
N GLY A 311 -26.48 -2.37 22.95
CA GLY A 311 -27.60 -2.32 23.91
C GLY A 311 -28.42 -1.01 23.87
N GLY A 312 -28.85 -0.56 22.69
CA GLY A 312 -29.52 0.74 22.52
C GLY A 312 -28.61 1.95 22.28
N LYS A 313 -27.28 1.79 22.33
CA LYS A 313 -26.32 2.88 22.10
C LYS A 313 -25.56 2.71 20.78
N ARG A 314 -25.75 3.68 19.86
CA ARG A 314 -24.88 3.86 18.68
C ARG A 314 -23.55 4.51 19.08
N LEU A 315 -22.46 4.14 18.43
CA LEU A 315 -21.17 4.84 18.44
C LEU A 315 -20.65 4.99 17.01
N LEU A 316 -19.78 5.98 16.77
CA LEU A 316 -19.19 6.28 15.44
C LEU A 316 -20.22 6.48 14.30
N GLU A 317 -21.45 6.83 14.65
CA GLU A 317 -22.60 6.90 13.74
C GLU A 317 -22.56 8.10 12.80
N ARG A 318 -21.91 9.20 13.21
CA ARG A 318 -21.92 10.50 12.51
C ARG A 318 -21.50 10.44 11.03
N PRO A 319 -20.44 9.71 10.62
CA PRO A 319 -20.04 9.64 9.22
C PRO A 319 -21.02 8.84 8.37
N LEU A 320 -21.67 7.81 8.94
CA LEU A 320 -22.70 7.03 8.24
C LEU A 320 -23.98 7.87 8.07
N ASP A 321 -24.45 8.52 9.14
CA ASP A 321 -25.60 9.43 9.08
C ASP A 321 -25.36 10.56 8.04
N ALA A 322 -24.16 11.14 8.01
CA ALA A 322 -23.78 12.13 7.01
C ALA A 322 -23.69 11.57 5.58
N PHE A 323 -23.08 10.39 5.39
CA PHE A 323 -22.96 9.73 4.09
C PHE A 323 -24.32 9.37 3.48
N VAL A 324 -25.30 9.02 4.31
CA VAL A 324 -26.67 8.68 3.90
C VAL A 324 -27.53 9.92 3.68
N ALA A 325 -27.28 11.01 4.43
CA ALA A 325 -27.98 12.29 4.24
C ALA A 325 -27.50 13.08 3.01
N ASP A 326 -26.23 12.97 2.61
CA ASP A 326 -25.68 13.71 1.45
C ASP A 326 -26.12 13.08 0.10
N PRO A 327 -26.89 13.79 -0.75
CA PRO A 327 -27.34 13.30 -2.05
C PRO A 327 -26.26 13.31 -3.13
N GLU A 328 -25.16 14.06 -2.96
CA GLU A 328 -24.04 14.10 -3.91
C GLU A 328 -23.17 12.83 -3.83
N ILE A 329 -23.38 12.00 -2.80
CA ILE A 329 -22.69 10.72 -2.59
C ILE A 329 -23.49 9.60 -3.27
N ASP A 330 -23.37 9.49 -4.59
CA ASP A 330 -24.04 8.43 -5.37
C ASP A 330 -23.47 7.01 -5.12
N LEU A 331 -22.43 6.83 -4.30
CA LEU A 331 -21.88 5.49 -3.99
C LEU A 331 -22.85 4.67 -3.11
N PRO A 332 -23.24 3.44 -3.53
CA PRO A 332 -24.00 2.51 -2.70
C PRO A 332 -23.28 2.08 -1.42
N PHE A 333 -24.03 1.54 -0.46
CA PHE A 333 -23.47 1.09 0.82
C PHE A 333 -24.22 -0.10 1.46
N ALA A 334 -23.54 -0.80 2.35
CA ALA A 334 -24.04 -1.89 3.18
C ALA A 334 -23.51 -1.72 4.62
N LEU A 335 -24.02 -2.53 5.57
CA LEU A 335 -23.61 -2.49 6.98
C LEU A 335 -23.06 -3.84 7.45
N CYS A 336 -21.98 -3.78 8.21
CA CYS A 336 -21.39 -4.88 8.96
C CYS A 336 -21.48 -4.54 10.45
N TRP A 337 -22.33 -5.24 11.21
CA TRP A 337 -22.45 -5.02 12.65
C TRP A 337 -21.23 -5.59 13.36
N ALA A 338 -20.44 -4.70 13.97
CA ALA A 338 -19.26 -5.04 14.77
C ALA A 338 -19.69 -5.48 16.18
N ASN A 339 -20.28 -6.68 16.26
CA ASN A 339 -20.90 -7.24 17.45
C ASN A 339 -19.89 -7.86 18.44
N GLU A 340 -18.83 -7.12 18.76
CA GLU A 340 -17.82 -7.50 19.74
C GLU A 340 -17.63 -6.46 20.84
N ASN A 341 -17.10 -6.90 21.99
CA ASN A 341 -16.77 -6.02 23.11
C ASN A 341 -15.70 -5.00 22.69
N TRP A 342 -15.95 -3.71 22.94
CA TRP A 342 -14.90 -2.70 22.85
C TRP A 342 -14.05 -2.78 24.12
N THR A 343 -12.77 -3.13 24.02
CA THR A 343 -11.85 -3.22 25.18
C THR A 343 -10.65 -2.29 25.00
N ARG A 344 -9.83 -2.09 26.05
CA ARG A 344 -8.57 -1.31 25.95
C ARG A 344 -7.48 -2.00 25.13
N ARG A 345 -7.70 -3.22 24.63
CA ARG A 345 -6.78 -3.95 23.75
C ARG A 345 -7.46 -4.20 22.42
N TRP A 346 -6.83 -3.74 21.34
CA TRP A 346 -7.35 -3.81 19.96
C TRP A 346 -7.27 -5.23 19.35
N ASP A 347 -7.53 -6.26 20.15
CA ASP A 347 -7.49 -7.68 19.79
C ASP A 347 -8.53 -8.53 20.53
N GLY A 348 -9.51 -7.90 21.19
CA GLY A 348 -10.64 -8.59 21.82
C GLY A 348 -10.30 -9.29 23.14
N ASP A 349 -9.14 -9.02 23.74
CA ASP A 349 -8.83 -9.44 25.11
C ASP A 349 -9.84 -8.81 26.09
N GLU A 350 -10.63 -9.67 26.72
CA GLU A 350 -11.80 -9.35 27.53
C GLU A 350 -11.45 -8.74 28.91
N SER A 351 -10.16 -8.67 29.27
CA SER A 351 -9.72 -8.27 30.61
C SER A 351 -9.95 -6.78 30.98
N ASP A 352 -10.31 -5.92 30.02
CA ASP A 352 -10.46 -4.47 30.25
C ASP A 352 -11.49 -3.82 29.31
N VAL A 353 -12.77 -4.21 29.45
CA VAL A 353 -13.90 -3.76 28.62
C VAL A 353 -14.24 -2.29 28.84
N LEU A 354 -14.28 -1.52 27.74
CA LEU A 354 -14.72 -0.12 27.66
C LEU A 354 -16.22 0.02 27.34
N MET A 355 -16.74 -0.87 26.50
CA MET A 355 -18.17 -1.00 26.17
C MET A 355 -18.47 -2.47 25.89
N ALA A 356 -19.39 -3.05 26.67
CA ALA A 356 -19.79 -4.45 26.51
C ALA A 356 -20.85 -4.60 25.43
N GLN A 357 -20.82 -5.72 24.72
CA GLN A 357 -21.98 -6.27 24.03
C GLN A 357 -22.76 -7.15 25.00
N ASP A 358 -24.08 -7.01 24.98
CA ASP A 358 -25.03 -7.94 25.59
C ASP A 358 -26.08 -8.26 24.53
N HIS A 359 -26.53 -9.51 24.47
CA HIS A 359 -27.30 -10.02 23.32
C HIS A 359 -28.61 -10.64 23.81
N SER A 360 -29.69 -9.87 23.68
CA SER A 360 -31.05 -10.24 24.09
C SER A 360 -32.02 -10.22 22.90
N PRO A 361 -33.13 -10.98 22.96
CA PRO A 361 -34.20 -10.90 21.96
C PRO A 361 -34.79 -9.49 21.79
N GLU A 362 -34.72 -8.67 22.84
CA GLU A 362 -35.14 -7.27 22.84
C GLU A 362 -34.13 -6.36 22.12
N ASP A 363 -32.82 -6.53 22.34
CA ASP A 363 -31.80 -5.75 21.62
C ASP A 363 -31.70 -6.17 20.14
N ASP A 364 -31.89 -7.46 19.82
CA ASP A 364 -32.00 -7.93 18.43
C ASP A 364 -33.03 -7.12 17.63
N LEU A 365 -34.19 -6.84 18.24
CA LEU A 365 -35.26 -6.07 17.61
C LEU A 365 -34.94 -4.57 17.56
N ALA A 366 -34.37 -4.02 18.64
CA ALA A 366 -33.99 -2.60 18.71
C ALA A 366 -32.87 -2.25 17.73
N LEU A 367 -31.89 -3.14 17.56
CA LEU A 367 -30.84 -3.06 16.55
C LEU A 367 -31.43 -2.98 15.14
N LEU A 368 -32.36 -3.88 14.79
CA LEU A 368 -32.95 -3.84 13.44
C LEU A 368 -33.85 -2.61 13.23
N ASP A 369 -34.57 -2.18 14.25
CA ASP A 369 -35.38 -0.95 14.20
C ASP A 369 -34.53 0.30 13.95
N ASP A 370 -33.25 0.34 14.38
CA ASP A 370 -32.32 1.38 13.93
C ASP A 370 -31.80 1.13 12.50
N LEU A 371 -31.28 -0.08 12.23
CA LEU A 371 -30.72 -0.46 10.91
C LEU A 371 -31.71 -0.20 9.75
N ALA A 372 -33.02 -0.32 10.02
CA ALA A 372 -34.12 0.00 9.13
C ALA A 372 -33.99 1.40 8.48
N ARG A 373 -33.52 2.42 9.21
CA ARG A 373 -33.34 3.79 8.69
C ARG A 373 -32.40 3.83 7.49
N TYR A 374 -31.42 2.93 7.47
CA TYR A 374 -30.42 2.82 6.42
C TYR A 374 -30.89 1.89 5.30
N MET A 375 -31.51 0.76 5.65
CA MET A 375 -32.05 -0.21 4.68
C MET A 375 -33.14 0.42 3.78
N ALA A 376 -33.88 1.40 4.29
CA ALA A 376 -34.84 2.20 3.52
C ALA A 376 -34.20 3.03 2.38
N SER A 377 -32.88 3.25 2.39
CA SER A 377 -32.19 4.02 1.36
C SER A 377 -32.19 3.30 -0.01
N PRO A 378 -32.43 4.01 -1.13
CA PRO A 378 -32.26 3.46 -2.47
C PRO A 378 -30.79 3.15 -2.79
N ARG A 379 -29.83 3.79 -2.07
CA ARG A 379 -28.39 3.49 -2.17
C ARG A 379 -27.98 2.24 -1.35
N TYR A 380 -28.89 1.63 -0.59
CA TYR A 380 -28.56 0.45 0.22
C TYR A 380 -28.45 -0.82 -0.66
N VAL A 381 -27.32 -1.53 -0.54
CA VAL A 381 -26.97 -2.70 -1.35
C VAL A 381 -27.96 -3.83 -1.13
N ARG A 382 -28.44 -4.39 -2.25
CA ARG A 382 -29.39 -5.51 -2.29
C ARG A 382 -28.84 -6.69 -3.10
N VAL A 383 -29.25 -7.90 -2.72
CA VAL A 383 -28.92 -9.18 -3.37
C VAL A 383 -30.24 -9.90 -3.65
N GLY A 384 -30.57 -10.15 -4.93
CA GLY A 384 -31.90 -10.65 -5.29
C GLY A 384 -33.06 -9.77 -4.77
N GLY A 385 -32.85 -8.45 -4.69
CA GLY A 385 -33.80 -7.49 -4.12
C GLY A 385 -33.76 -7.34 -2.58
N LYS A 386 -33.26 -8.34 -1.85
CA LYS A 386 -33.14 -8.36 -0.39
C LYS A 386 -32.01 -7.42 0.12
N PRO A 387 -32.19 -6.60 1.16
CA PRO A 387 -31.10 -5.82 1.75
C PRO A 387 -30.00 -6.70 2.35
N LEU A 388 -28.74 -6.35 2.10
CA LEU A 388 -27.56 -7.02 2.64
C LEU A 388 -27.25 -6.56 4.07
N LEU A 389 -27.18 -7.50 5.01
CA LEU A 389 -26.62 -7.29 6.35
C LEU A 389 -25.46 -8.26 6.58
N ILE A 390 -24.39 -7.81 7.24
CA ILE A 390 -23.27 -8.67 7.64
C ILE A 390 -23.12 -8.63 9.17
N VAL A 391 -22.93 -9.79 9.80
CA VAL A 391 -22.55 -9.93 11.21
C VAL A 391 -21.06 -10.24 11.29
N TYR A 392 -20.31 -9.49 12.11
CA TYR A 392 -18.87 -9.66 12.20
C TYR A 392 -18.48 -10.99 12.87
N ARG A 393 -18.92 -11.21 14.12
CA ARG A 393 -18.65 -12.43 14.91
C ARG A 393 -19.96 -13.19 15.16
N PRO A 394 -20.32 -14.19 14.33
CA PRO A 394 -21.53 -14.98 14.57
C PRO A 394 -21.46 -15.79 15.88
N ASP A 395 -20.26 -16.22 16.31
CA ASP A 395 -20.06 -17.03 17.53
C ASP A 395 -20.39 -16.31 18.85
N THR A 396 -20.57 -14.99 18.87
CA THR A 396 -20.98 -14.28 20.10
C THR A 396 -22.50 -14.29 20.30
N LEU A 397 -23.29 -14.62 19.28
CA LEU A 397 -24.75 -14.68 19.38
C LEU A 397 -25.22 -15.94 20.15
N PRO A 398 -26.01 -15.83 21.24
CA PRO A 398 -26.43 -16.99 22.04
C PRO A 398 -27.24 -18.04 21.27
N ASP A 399 -28.04 -17.59 20.29
CA ASP A 399 -28.69 -18.42 19.27
C ASP A 399 -28.78 -17.60 17.98
N ALA A 400 -27.78 -17.75 17.11
CA ALA A 400 -27.73 -17.05 15.84
C ALA A 400 -28.97 -17.33 14.97
N ALA A 401 -29.44 -18.57 14.87
CA ALA A 401 -30.56 -18.92 14.00
C ALA A 401 -31.86 -18.25 14.47
N ALA A 402 -32.11 -18.20 15.78
CA ALA A 402 -33.27 -17.50 16.34
C ALA A 402 -33.14 -15.96 16.24
N THR A 403 -31.93 -15.39 16.41
CA THR A 403 -31.67 -13.95 16.15
C THR A 403 -31.95 -13.60 14.69
N LEU A 404 -31.46 -14.40 13.73
CA LEU A 404 -31.69 -14.17 12.31
C LEU A 404 -33.18 -14.24 11.94
N GLU A 405 -33.96 -15.16 12.51
CA GLU A 405 -35.40 -15.20 12.25
C GLU A 405 -36.17 -14.07 12.94
N ARG A 406 -35.74 -13.61 14.15
CA ARG A 406 -36.25 -12.36 14.74
C ARG A 406 -36.04 -11.18 13.78
N TRP A 407 -34.85 -11.04 13.20
CA TRP A 407 -34.55 -9.98 12.24
C TRP A 407 -35.34 -10.12 10.92
N ARG A 408 -35.36 -11.30 10.31
CA ARG A 408 -36.13 -11.55 9.07
C ARG A 408 -37.63 -11.28 9.28
N LYS A 409 -38.21 -11.71 10.42
CA LYS A 409 -39.59 -11.36 10.80
C LYS A 409 -39.78 -9.85 10.93
N ARG A 410 -38.90 -9.17 11.66
CA ARG A 410 -39.03 -7.73 11.93
C ARG A 410 -38.85 -6.88 10.66
N ALA A 411 -37.95 -7.24 9.75
CA ALA A 411 -37.82 -6.59 8.45
C ALA A 411 -39.11 -6.68 7.61
N ARG A 412 -39.79 -7.84 7.65
CA ARG A 412 -41.09 -8.03 6.98
C ARG A 412 -42.20 -7.20 7.64
N GLU A 413 -42.22 -7.09 8.98
CA GLU A 413 -43.15 -6.19 9.71
C GLU A 413 -42.94 -4.71 9.37
N LEU A 414 -41.68 -4.27 9.22
CA LEU A 414 -41.31 -2.89 8.88
C LEU A 414 -41.49 -2.54 7.38
N GLY A 415 -41.96 -3.49 6.56
CA GLY A 415 -42.12 -3.29 5.11
C GLY A 415 -40.80 -3.24 4.32
N ILE A 416 -39.68 -3.57 4.95
CA ILE A 416 -38.34 -3.67 4.31
C ILE A 416 -38.28 -4.89 3.37
N GLY A 417 -39.04 -5.94 3.70
CA GLY A 417 -39.08 -7.19 2.96
C GLY A 417 -38.20 -8.26 3.61
N GLU A 418 -37.68 -9.17 2.80
CA GLU A 418 -36.80 -10.25 3.25
C GLU A 418 -35.33 -9.82 3.27
N LEU A 419 -34.56 -10.28 4.26
CA LEU A 419 -33.14 -9.95 4.40
C LEU A 419 -32.23 -10.98 3.71
N PHE A 420 -31.02 -10.54 3.38
CA PHE A 420 -29.91 -11.39 2.96
C PHE A 420 -28.76 -11.19 3.93
N ILE A 421 -28.55 -12.17 4.82
CA ILE A 421 -27.72 -11.99 6.01
C ILE A 421 -26.49 -12.88 5.92
N LEU A 422 -25.33 -12.24 5.83
CA LEU A 422 -24.03 -12.91 5.82
C LEU A 422 -23.37 -12.82 7.21
N CYS A 423 -22.41 -13.70 7.44
CA CYS A 423 -21.46 -13.60 8.56
C CYS A 423 -20.03 -13.52 8.01
N THR A 424 -19.05 -13.13 8.83
CA THR A 424 -17.63 -13.25 8.44
C THR A 424 -16.98 -14.52 9.02
N ASN A 425 -15.83 -14.92 8.46
CA ASN A 425 -14.98 -15.97 9.04
C ASN A 425 -14.02 -15.46 10.15
N ALA A 426 -14.30 -14.30 10.74
CA ALA A 426 -13.50 -13.75 11.84
C ALA A 426 -13.34 -14.78 12.97
N PHE A 427 -12.18 -14.76 13.62
CA PHE A 427 -11.77 -15.75 14.64
C PHE A 427 -11.80 -17.24 14.22
N GLY A 428 -12.04 -17.53 12.94
CA GLY A 428 -12.03 -18.90 12.38
C GLY A 428 -13.41 -19.49 12.10
N PHE A 429 -14.49 -18.70 12.20
CA PHE A 429 -15.85 -19.21 11.97
C PHE A 429 -16.05 -19.83 10.58
N SER A 430 -16.87 -20.88 10.50
CA SER A 430 -17.20 -21.57 9.25
C SER A 430 -18.59 -22.20 9.19
N ALA A 431 -19.31 -22.37 10.31
CA ALA A 431 -20.59 -23.09 10.39
C ALA A 431 -21.82 -22.26 9.97
N TYR A 432 -21.68 -21.40 8.94
CA TYR A 432 -22.67 -20.39 8.58
C TYR A 432 -24.04 -20.98 8.20
N ARG A 433 -24.06 -22.16 7.58
CA ARG A 433 -25.29 -22.87 7.18
C ARG A 433 -26.09 -23.31 8.41
N ASP A 434 -25.41 -23.90 9.39
CA ASP A 434 -26.03 -24.44 10.60
C ASP A 434 -26.51 -23.31 11.53
N ALA A 435 -25.81 -22.17 11.50
CA ALA A 435 -26.20 -20.93 12.16
C ALA A 435 -27.27 -20.10 11.42
N GLY A 436 -27.77 -20.55 10.26
CA GLY A 436 -28.90 -19.94 9.54
C GLY A 436 -28.59 -18.73 8.64
N PHE A 437 -27.32 -18.42 8.40
CA PHE A 437 -26.87 -17.34 7.51
C PHE A 437 -27.02 -17.72 6.04
N ASP A 438 -27.31 -16.74 5.18
CA ASP A 438 -27.38 -16.91 3.73
C ASP A 438 -25.99 -17.15 3.09
N GLY A 439 -24.90 -16.86 3.81
CA GLY A 439 -23.53 -17.09 3.35
C GLY A 439 -22.44 -16.63 4.34
N LEU A 440 -21.18 -16.85 3.95
CA LEU A 440 -19.97 -16.52 4.70
C LEU A 440 -19.06 -15.58 3.87
N VAL A 441 -18.52 -14.53 4.48
CA VAL A 441 -17.53 -13.63 3.90
C VAL A 441 -16.14 -13.96 4.46
N GLU A 442 -15.14 -14.16 3.60
CA GLU A 442 -13.76 -14.23 4.07
C GLU A 442 -13.28 -12.82 4.48
N PHE A 443 -12.70 -12.69 5.67
CA PHE A 443 -12.29 -11.41 6.26
C PHE A 443 -10.79 -11.47 6.64
N PRO A 444 -9.89 -11.52 5.64
CA PRO A 444 -8.45 -11.64 5.88
C PRO A 444 -7.94 -10.45 6.71
N PRO A 445 -6.98 -10.64 7.63
CA PRO A 445 -6.11 -11.82 7.78
C PRO A 445 -6.64 -12.92 8.71
N HIS A 446 -7.92 -12.92 9.08
CA HIS A 446 -8.45 -14.01 9.91
C HIS A 446 -8.29 -15.36 9.19
N ALA A 447 -7.86 -16.37 9.97
CA ALA A 447 -7.41 -17.69 9.50
C ALA A 447 -6.15 -17.70 8.59
N LEU A 448 -5.37 -16.62 8.49
CA LEU A 448 -4.07 -16.62 7.78
C LEU A 448 -2.89 -16.77 8.75
N GLN A 449 -2.11 -17.85 8.62
CA GLN A 449 -0.89 -18.09 9.41
C GLN A 449 0.29 -18.69 8.59
N LYS A 450 0.16 -18.79 7.26
CA LYS A 450 1.23 -19.29 6.38
C LYS A 450 2.33 -18.23 6.16
N GLY A 451 3.55 -18.68 5.92
CA GLY A 451 4.64 -17.82 5.45
C GLY A 451 5.31 -16.97 6.53
N GLU A 452 5.38 -17.45 7.78
CA GLU A 452 6.05 -16.69 8.85
C GLU A 452 7.57 -16.52 8.59
N ILE A 453 8.03 -15.27 8.65
CA ILE A 453 9.40 -14.80 8.39
C ILE A 453 9.95 -13.95 9.55
N THR A 454 9.33 -14.01 10.74
CA THR A 454 9.67 -13.25 11.95
C THR A 454 11.16 -13.32 12.36
N ASP A 455 11.85 -14.42 12.02
CA ASP A 455 13.26 -14.64 12.35
C ASP A 455 14.23 -14.42 11.17
N THR A 456 13.75 -14.04 9.98
CA THR A 456 14.60 -13.69 8.83
C THR A 456 14.73 -12.19 8.60
N VAL A 457 13.87 -11.37 9.20
CA VAL A 457 13.94 -9.89 9.14
C VAL A 457 15.04 -9.33 10.06
N GLU A 458 15.76 -8.31 9.61
CA GLU A 458 16.80 -7.66 10.41
C GLU A 458 16.16 -6.69 11.42
N ARG A 459 15.96 -7.17 12.66
CA ARG A 459 15.27 -6.45 13.73
C ARG A 459 16.01 -5.16 14.13
N LEU A 460 15.24 -4.09 14.33
CA LEU A 460 15.68 -2.81 14.90
C LEU A 460 15.33 -2.81 16.40
N ASN A 461 14.06 -3.04 16.71
CA ASN A 461 13.64 -3.33 18.08
C ASN A 461 13.99 -4.79 18.40
N LEU A 462 14.94 -5.00 19.31
CA LEU A 462 15.34 -6.34 19.77
C LEU A 462 14.25 -7.00 20.62
N ASP A 463 13.42 -6.20 21.28
CA ASP A 463 12.30 -6.63 22.12
C ASP A 463 10.99 -6.81 21.31
N PHE A 464 11.07 -6.80 19.97
CA PHE A 464 9.91 -7.08 19.10
C PHE A 464 9.42 -8.52 19.31
N ALA A 465 8.16 -8.64 19.77
CA ALA A 465 7.47 -9.88 20.09
C ALA A 465 6.23 -10.13 19.20
N GLY A 466 6.02 -9.29 18.20
CA GLY A 466 5.03 -9.50 17.15
C GLY A 466 5.46 -10.57 16.13
N ARG A 467 4.69 -10.72 15.05
CA ARG A 467 4.96 -11.69 13.98
C ARG A 467 4.98 -11.03 12.62
N VAL A 468 5.87 -11.53 11.75
CA VAL A 468 5.99 -11.07 10.36
C VAL A 468 5.69 -12.24 9.44
N TYR A 469 4.70 -12.07 8.57
CA TYR A 469 4.30 -12.99 7.52
C TYR A 469 4.73 -12.43 6.16
N ASP A 470 5.13 -13.30 5.25
CA ASP A 470 5.35 -12.95 3.86
C ASP A 470 4.01 -12.91 3.10
N TYR A 471 3.64 -11.72 2.61
CA TYR A 471 2.38 -11.52 1.89
C TYR A 471 2.32 -12.31 0.57
N ASP A 472 3.47 -12.60 -0.05
CA ASP A 472 3.53 -13.33 -1.32
C ASP A 472 3.09 -14.79 -1.14
N ALA A 473 3.74 -15.52 -0.22
CA ALA A 473 3.39 -16.91 0.11
C ALA A 473 1.93 -17.09 0.59
N VAL A 474 1.34 -16.04 1.16
CA VAL A 474 -0.07 -15.96 1.59
C VAL A 474 -1.00 -15.74 0.39
N VAL A 475 -0.66 -14.84 -0.55
CA VAL A 475 -1.42 -14.65 -1.80
C VAL A 475 -1.46 -15.94 -2.63
N GLU A 476 -0.34 -16.67 -2.74
CA GLU A 476 -0.29 -17.95 -3.46
C GLU A 476 -1.29 -18.97 -2.90
N GLU A 477 -1.28 -19.22 -1.59
CA GLU A 477 -2.25 -20.13 -0.94
C GLU A 477 -3.69 -19.70 -1.20
N ARG A 478 -3.93 -18.38 -1.15
CA ARG A 478 -5.28 -17.85 -1.26
C ARG A 478 -5.82 -17.91 -2.67
N ILE A 479 -4.97 -17.81 -3.69
CA ILE A 479 -5.32 -18.11 -5.09
C ILE A 479 -5.62 -19.61 -5.24
N GLU A 480 -4.75 -20.52 -4.78
CA GLU A 480 -4.98 -21.98 -4.82
C GLU A 480 -6.28 -22.40 -4.11
N ALA A 481 -6.66 -21.70 -3.03
CA ALA A 481 -7.90 -21.94 -2.30
C ALA A 481 -9.14 -21.42 -3.04
N LEU A 482 -9.02 -20.31 -3.79
CA LEU A 482 -10.09 -19.76 -4.62
C LEU A 482 -10.32 -20.62 -5.87
N GLU A 483 -9.25 -21.08 -6.53
CA GLU A 483 -9.34 -22.02 -7.66
C GLU A 483 -10.10 -23.30 -7.28
N ARG A 484 -9.76 -23.88 -6.11
CA ARG A 484 -10.42 -25.08 -5.57
C ARG A 484 -11.79 -24.83 -4.91
N ARG A 485 -12.27 -23.59 -4.83
CA ARG A 485 -13.58 -23.27 -4.24
C ARG A 485 -14.71 -23.91 -5.06
N ALA A 486 -15.59 -24.62 -4.36
CA ALA A 486 -16.80 -25.24 -4.91
C ALA A 486 -18.11 -24.65 -4.32
N ASP A 487 -18.09 -24.10 -3.11
CA ASP A 487 -19.28 -23.51 -2.49
C ASP A 487 -19.49 -22.05 -2.96
N PRO A 488 -20.60 -21.72 -3.65
CA PRO A 488 -20.89 -20.38 -4.13
C PRO A 488 -21.36 -19.41 -3.04
N ARG A 489 -21.65 -19.90 -1.82
CA ARG A 489 -22.10 -19.08 -0.67
C ARG A 489 -20.95 -18.66 0.26
N ILE A 490 -19.69 -18.96 -0.12
CA ILE A 490 -18.51 -18.40 0.53
C ILE A 490 -17.93 -17.30 -0.38
N TYR A 491 -18.19 -16.06 0.01
CA TYR A 491 -17.83 -14.86 -0.72
C TYR A 491 -16.35 -14.51 -0.54
N PRO A 492 -15.55 -14.45 -1.62
CA PRO A 492 -14.13 -14.13 -1.55
C PRO A 492 -13.86 -12.77 -0.90
N GLY A 493 -12.89 -12.75 0.00
CA GLY A 493 -12.36 -11.55 0.61
C GLY A 493 -10.86 -11.42 0.38
N VAL A 494 -10.42 -10.20 0.07
CA VAL A 494 -9.02 -9.85 -0.20
C VAL A 494 -8.57 -8.68 0.67
N MET A 495 -7.26 -8.57 0.93
CA MET A 495 -6.66 -7.40 1.61
C MET A 495 -5.43 -6.88 0.85
N PRO A 496 -5.21 -5.55 0.75
CA PRO A 496 -4.08 -4.98 0.02
C PRO A 496 -2.75 -5.09 0.79
N SER A 497 -2.81 -5.02 2.11
CA SER A 497 -1.71 -5.25 3.06
C SER A 497 -2.29 -5.35 4.49
N TRP A 498 -1.48 -5.77 5.46
CA TRP A 498 -1.83 -5.74 6.89
C TRP A 498 -0.58 -5.50 7.75
N ASP A 499 -0.71 -4.70 8.81
CA ASP A 499 0.35 -4.18 9.67
C ASP A 499 -0.30 -3.44 10.86
N ASN A 500 -0.74 -4.16 11.90
CA ASN A 500 -1.40 -3.58 13.07
C ASN A 500 -0.44 -3.13 14.19
N GLU A 501 0.83 -2.89 13.84
CA GLU A 501 1.85 -2.32 14.74
C GLU A 501 1.43 -0.95 15.34
N ALA A 502 0.64 -0.15 14.61
CA ALA A 502 0.11 1.12 15.11
C ALA A 502 -0.83 0.95 16.32
N ARG A 503 -1.60 -0.16 16.33
CA ARG A 503 -2.46 -0.58 17.46
C ARG A 503 -1.70 -1.36 18.53
N LYS A 504 -0.62 -2.06 18.15
CA LYS A 504 0.18 -2.96 19.01
C LYS A 504 1.69 -2.67 18.92
N PRO A 505 2.19 -1.56 19.49
CA PRO A 505 3.62 -1.22 19.41
C PRO A 505 4.50 -2.32 20.03
N GLY A 506 5.47 -2.83 19.26
CA GLY A 506 6.35 -3.95 19.59
C GLY A 506 5.73 -5.35 19.42
N CYS A 507 4.43 -5.44 19.11
CA CYS A 507 3.62 -6.66 19.15
C CYS A 507 2.69 -6.82 17.94
N GLY A 508 2.93 -6.08 16.84
CA GLY A 508 2.12 -6.15 15.62
C GLY A 508 2.20 -7.50 14.89
N ASN A 509 1.09 -7.89 14.28
CA ASN A 509 1.07 -8.89 13.21
C ASN A 509 1.18 -8.15 11.87
N ILE A 510 2.17 -8.49 11.05
CA ILE A 510 2.59 -7.71 9.88
C ILE A 510 2.73 -8.63 8.67
N PHE A 511 2.05 -8.30 7.57
CA PHE A 511 2.19 -8.98 6.28
C PHE A 511 3.12 -8.15 5.40
N HIS A 512 4.41 -8.49 5.44
CA HIS A 512 5.49 -7.80 4.74
C HIS A 512 5.55 -8.18 3.25
N ASN A 513 6.35 -7.48 2.46
CA ASN A 513 6.46 -7.64 0.99
C ASN A 513 5.16 -7.43 0.18
N ALA A 514 4.10 -6.87 0.78
CA ALA A 514 2.87 -6.55 0.08
C ALA A 514 3.09 -5.54 -1.06
N THR A 515 2.65 -5.87 -2.28
CA THR A 515 2.78 -5.03 -3.48
C THR A 515 1.47 -4.96 -4.26
N PRO A 516 1.22 -3.88 -5.04
CA PRO A 516 0.00 -3.76 -5.84
C PRO A 516 -0.20 -4.89 -6.86
N GLN A 517 0.89 -5.50 -7.36
CA GLN A 517 0.78 -6.63 -8.29
C GLN A 517 0.19 -7.86 -7.60
N ARG A 518 0.69 -8.23 -6.41
CA ARG A 518 0.19 -9.42 -5.69
C ARG A 518 -1.23 -9.22 -5.15
N PHE A 519 -1.58 -7.98 -4.78
CA PHE A 519 -2.98 -7.63 -4.52
C PHE A 519 -3.86 -7.75 -5.79
N HIS A 520 -3.39 -7.25 -6.94
CA HIS A 520 -4.09 -7.40 -8.22
C HIS A 520 -4.31 -8.88 -8.58
N ASP A 521 -3.30 -9.73 -8.42
CA ASP A 521 -3.38 -11.17 -8.71
C ASP A 521 -4.42 -11.87 -7.83
N TRP A 522 -4.43 -11.57 -6.52
CA TRP A 522 -5.41 -12.11 -5.58
C TRP A 522 -6.83 -11.59 -5.85
N ALA A 523 -6.98 -10.30 -6.13
CA ALA A 523 -8.27 -9.70 -6.49
C ALA A 523 -8.81 -10.26 -7.82
N GLY A 524 -7.95 -10.52 -8.81
CA GLY A 524 -8.31 -11.21 -10.05
C GLY A 524 -8.87 -12.61 -9.78
N ALA A 525 -8.13 -13.44 -9.04
CA ALA A 525 -8.60 -14.77 -8.66
C ALA A 525 -9.91 -14.77 -7.86
N ALA A 526 -10.14 -13.75 -7.01
CA ALA A 526 -11.39 -13.57 -6.28
C ALA A 526 -12.57 -13.22 -7.21
N LEU A 527 -12.36 -12.33 -8.20
CA LEU A 527 -13.35 -11.99 -9.22
C LEU A 527 -13.67 -13.18 -10.14
N ASP A 528 -12.66 -13.91 -10.59
CA ASP A 528 -12.82 -15.11 -11.44
C ASP A 528 -13.53 -16.25 -10.70
N CYS A 529 -13.16 -16.50 -9.45
CA CYS A 529 -13.85 -17.45 -8.57
C CYS A 529 -15.34 -17.11 -8.41
N THR A 530 -15.64 -15.84 -8.14
CA THR A 530 -17.02 -15.36 -7.96
C THR A 530 -17.82 -15.45 -9.26
N THR A 531 -17.22 -15.08 -10.39
CA THR A 531 -17.85 -15.14 -11.72
C THR A 531 -18.18 -16.59 -12.13
N ARG A 532 -17.28 -17.53 -11.79
CA ARG A 532 -17.42 -18.98 -12.03
C ARG A 532 -18.51 -19.64 -11.18
N LEU A 533 -18.71 -19.20 -9.94
CA LEU A 533 -19.55 -19.91 -8.95
C LEU A 533 -20.92 -19.28 -8.71
N ALA A 534 -21.01 -17.95 -8.65
CA ALA A 534 -22.24 -17.26 -8.25
C ALA A 534 -23.05 -16.74 -9.47
N PRO A 535 -24.39 -16.79 -9.42
CA PRO A 535 -25.24 -16.13 -10.41
C PRO A 535 -25.07 -14.61 -10.33
N PRO A 536 -25.21 -13.85 -11.43
CA PRO A 536 -24.86 -12.42 -11.52
C PRO A 536 -25.30 -11.56 -10.32
N ASP A 537 -26.57 -11.65 -9.95
CA ASP A 537 -27.21 -10.90 -8.87
C ASP A 537 -26.53 -11.09 -7.50
N GLU A 538 -25.90 -12.25 -7.28
CA GLU A 538 -25.23 -12.65 -6.05
C GLU A 538 -23.71 -12.52 -6.12
N ARG A 539 -23.12 -12.08 -7.24
CA ARG A 539 -21.65 -11.95 -7.37
C ARG A 539 -21.12 -10.80 -6.53
N LEU A 540 -20.63 -11.12 -5.34
CA LEU A 540 -19.96 -10.19 -4.40
C LEU A 540 -18.51 -10.61 -4.15
N VAL A 541 -17.59 -9.64 -4.17
CA VAL A 541 -16.21 -9.77 -3.65
C VAL A 541 -15.99 -8.68 -2.61
N PHE A 542 -15.34 -9.03 -1.50
CA PHE A 542 -15.07 -8.12 -0.40
C PHE A 542 -13.60 -7.69 -0.36
N VAL A 543 -13.36 -6.42 0.00
CA VAL A 543 -12.02 -5.88 0.26
C VAL A 543 -11.97 -5.43 1.70
N ASN A 544 -11.18 -6.10 2.54
CA ASN A 544 -10.76 -5.56 3.83
C ASN A 544 -9.48 -4.74 3.59
N ALA A 545 -9.46 -3.41 3.63
CA ALA A 545 -10.55 -2.45 3.76
C ALA A 545 -10.25 -1.24 2.86
N TRP A 546 -11.20 -0.32 2.75
CA TRP A 546 -10.96 0.98 2.15
C TRP A 546 -9.97 1.83 2.96
N ASN A 547 -10.12 1.86 4.29
CA ASN A 547 -9.47 2.83 5.16
C ASN A 547 -9.09 2.32 6.57
N GLU A 548 -8.69 1.07 6.76
CA GLU A 548 -8.11 0.63 8.04
C GLU A 548 -6.63 1.01 8.17
N TRP A 549 -6.35 2.30 8.44
CA TRP A 549 -5.00 2.80 8.65
C TRP A 549 -4.34 2.27 9.93
N GLY A 550 -5.12 1.99 10.98
CA GLY A 550 -4.63 1.40 12.23
C GLY A 550 -4.07 -0.01 12.06
N GLU A 551 -4.48 -0.68 11.00
CA GLU A 551 -4.06 -2.05 10.63
C GLU A 551 -3.25 -2.07 9.33
N GLY A 552 -2.88 -0.90 8.76
CA GLY A 552 -2.14 -0.81 7.51
C GLY A 552 -2.88 -1.39 6.30
N THR A 553 -4.21 -1.42 6.36
CA THR A 553 -5.14 -2.16 5.49
C THR A 553 -6.07 -1.18 4.78
N TYR A 554 -5.52 -0.41 3.84
CA TYR A 554 -6.24 0.64 3.10
C TYR A 554 -6.06 0.49 1.58
N ALA A 555 -7.17 0.58 0.85
CA ALA A 555 -7.21 0.44 -0.61
C ALA A 555 -6.88 1.77 -1.33
N ARG A 556 -5.68 2.33 -1.09
CA ARG A 556 -5.22 3.56 -1.73
C ARG A 556 -3.73 3.50 -2.12
N PRO A 557 -3.32 3.96 -3.32
CA PRO A 557 -1.91 4.21 -3.60
C PRO A 557 -1.35 5.27 -2.63
N VAL A 558 -0.23 4.95 -1.98
CA VAL A 558 0.46 5.86 -1.06
C VAL A 558 1.06 7.01 -1.86
N VAL A 559 0.42 8.18 -1.77
CA VAL A 559 0.89 9.42 -2.40
C VAL A 559 1.94 10.05 -1.50
N TRP A 560 3.05 10.46 -2.09
CA TRP A 560 4.10 11.15 -1.35
C TRP A 560 4.65 12.35 -2.17
N PRO A 561 4.05 13.55 -1.98
CA PRO A 561 3.75 14.48 -3.07
C PRO A 561 4.93 15.33 -3.57
N ARG A 562 4.80 15.88 -4.78
CA ARG A 562 5.73 16.85 -5.38
C ARG A 562 5.01 18.10 -5.91
N LEU A 563 5.77 19.19 -6.03
CA LEU A 563 5.34 20.47 -6.60
C LEU A 563 5.00 20.34 -8.10
N GLY A 564 3.93 21.01 -8.56
CA GLY A 564 3.38 20.96 -9.93
C GLY A 564 4.03 21.95 -10.92
N PRO A 565 3.34 22.39 -12.02
CA PRO A 565 1.92 22.21 -12.39
C PRO A 565 1.68 21.35 -13.67
N GLY A 566 0.41 21.13 -14.04
CA GLY A 566 -0.05 20.41 -15.27
C GLY A 566 -0.32 21.33 -16.48
N PRO A 567 -1.26 21.00 -17.43
CA PRO A 567 -2.34 19.99 -17.34
C PRO A 567 -2.69 19.16 -18.62
N ALA A 568 -3.65 18.23 -18.44
CA ALA A 568 -4.71 17.80 -19.38
C ALA A 568 -4.44 16.97 -20.68
N GLN A 569 -4.88 15.70 -20.62
CA GLN A 569 -5.71 14.93 -21.59
C GLN A 569 -5.33 14.78 -23.08
N ARG A 570 -5.42 13.51 -23.55
CA ARG A 570 -6.40 13.09 -24.60
C ARG A 570 -6.62 11.56 -24.61
N ARG A 571 -7.85 11.13 -24.91
CA ARG A 571 -8.27 9.70 -24.97
C ARG A 571 -7.86 9.04 -26.31
N ARG A 572 -7.72 7.71 -26.32
CA ARG A 572 -7.72 6.86 -27.55
C ARG A 572 -9.02 6.04 -27.63
N PRO A 573 -9.56 5.76 -28.84
CA PRO A 573 -10.73 4.91 -29.02
C PRO A 573 -10.38 3.41 -28.99
N PRO A 574 -11.35 2.52 -28.73
CA PRO A 574 -11.15 1.06 -28.83
C PRO A 574 -10.98 0.59 -30.29
N ARG A 575 -10.37 -0.58 -30.47
CA ARG A 575 -10.22 -1.26 -31.77
C ARG A 575 -11.40 -2.20 -32.03
N PRO A 576 -11.83 -2.41 -33.30
CA PRO A 576 -12.91 -3.33 -33.64
C PRO A 576 -12.49 -4.80 -33.50
N GLY A 577 -13.46 -5.67 -33.18
CA GLY A 577 -13.25 -7.12 -33.07
C GLY A 577 -13.07 -7.85 -34.41
N PRO A 578 -12.60 -9.11 -34.38
CA PRO A 578 -12.32 -9.90 -35.58
C PRO A 578 -13.61 -10.29 -36.34
N ARG A 579 -13.60 -10.12 -37.67
CA ARG A 579 -14.71 -10.54 -38.55
C ARG A 579 -14.67 -12.05 -38.84
N ALA A 580 -15.85 -12.63 -39.05
CA ALA A 580 -16.03 -14.05 -39.37
C ALA A 580 -15.38 -14.45 -40.72
N ARG A 581 -14.98 -15.72 -40.82
CA ARG A 581 -14.47 -16.34 -42.06
C ARG A 581 -15.61 -16.85 -42.95
N SER A 582 -15.41 -16.82 -44.26
CA SER A 582 -16.16 -17.61 -45.23
C SER A 582 -15.21 -18.21 -46.30
N PRO A 583 -15.56 -19.34 -46.97
CA PRO A 583 -14.55 -20.29 -47.45
C PRO A 583 -14.52 -20.52 -48.99
N ARG A 584 -13.35 -20.90 -49.55
CA ARG A 584 -13.25 -21.58 -50.86
C ARG A 584 -12.18 -22.69 -50.88
N ARG A 585 -12.37 -23.66 -51.79
CA ARG A 585 -11.53 -24.84 -52.08
C ARG A 585 -10.65 -24.55 -53.34
N ARG A 586 -9.82 -25.41 -53.98
CA ARG A 586 -9.64 -26.89 -54.01
C ARG A 586 -8.39 -27.28 -54.84
N ARG A 587 -7.93 -28.56 -54.76
CA ARG A 587 -7.03 -29.32 -55.70
C ARG A 587 -5.53 -28.92 -55.71
N LEU A 588 -4.54 -29.79 -56.06
CA LEU A 588 -4.41 -31.28 -56.16
C LEU A 588 -2.90 -31.69 -56.11
N ALA A 589 -2.59 -32.99 -56.00
CA ALA A 589 -1.22 -33.56 -55.91
C ALA A 589 -0.63 -34.00 -57.29
N PRO A 590 0.66 -34.43 -57.36
CA PRO A 590 0.97 -35.88 -57.40
C PRO A 590 2.28 -36.32 -56.67
N GLU A 591 2.68 -37.59 -56.85
CA GLU A 591 3.75 -38.38 -56.20
C GLU A 591 4.36 -39.38 -57.25
N PRO A 592 5.30 -40.33 -56.94
CA PRO A 592 6.62 -40.31 -56.28
C PRO A 592 7.75 -40.58 -57.35
N PRO A 593 8.96 -41.22 -57.15
CA PRO A 593 9.25 -42.52 -56.48
C PRO A 593 10.56 -42.58 -55.63
N ALA A 594 10.94 -43.79 -55.18
CA ALA A 594 12.16 -44.17 -54.45
C ALA A 594 12.89 -45.33 -55.22
N PRO A 595 13.72 -46.28 -54.67
CA PRO A 595 14.31 -46.45 -53.33
C PRO A 595 15.77 -47.00 -53.31
N ARG A 596 16.28 -47.34 -52.10
CA ARG A 596 17.21 -48.44 -51.68
C ARG A 596 18.34 -47.95 -50.76
N ARG A 597 18.96 -48.77 -49.88
CA ARG A 597 18.55 -49.92 -49.02
C ARG A 597 19.81 -50.44 -48.30
N ARG A 598 19.59 -51.32 -47.32
CA ARG A 598 20.51 -52.22 -46.57
C ARG A 598 20.75 -51.81 -45.11
N ASP A 599 20.94 -52.74 -44.17
CA ASP A 599 20.17 -53.96 -43.80
C ASP A 599 20.75 -54.48 -42.46
N ALA A 600 19.89 -54.90 -41.52
CA ALA A 600 20.18 -55.80 -40.36
C ALA A 600 20.97 -55.24 -39.14
N VAL A 601 20.91 -55.83 -37.92
CA VAL A 601 20.38 -57.15 -37.45
C VAL A 601 19.47 -57.01 -36.20
N PRO A 602 18.43 -57.86 -35.98
CA PRO A 602 17.47 -57.79 -34.85
C PRO A 602 17.47 -59.01 -33.90
N HIS A 603 16.54 -59.06 -32.93
CA HIS A 603 16.17 -60.27 -32.16
C HIS A 603 14.63 -60.49 -32.05
N LEU A 604 14.24 -61.75 -31.81
CA LEU A 604 12.92 -62.40 -32.00
C LEU A 604 12.60 -63.31 -30.76
N LEU A 605 11.41 -63.88 -30.46
CA LEU A 605 10.08 -63.98 -31.11
C LEU A 605 8.98 -64.37 -30.05
N CYS A 606 7.72 -64.53 -30.51
CA CYS A 606 6.60 -65.32 -29.91
C CYS A 606 5.87 -64.79 -28.64
N ARG A 607 4.60 -65.13 -28.30
CA ARG A 607 3.29 -65.50 -28.96
C ARG A 607 2.40 -66.24 -27.89
N PRO A 608 1.06 -66.48 -28.03
CA PRO A 608 -0.02 -65.65 -28.61
C PRO A 608 -1.47 -65.81 -28.00
N ASP A 609 -2.40 -64.95 -28.46
CA ASP A 609 -3.81 -65.22 -28.89
C ASP A 609 -5.07 -65.27 -27.93
N ARG A 610 -6.21 -64.86 -28.54
CA ARG A 610 -7.68 -65.09 -28.28
C ARG A 610 -8.51 -64.17 -27.34
N ARG A 611 -9.84 -64.20 -27.60
CA ARG A 611 -10.99 -63.36 -27.13
C ARG A 611 -12.16 -64.30 -26.71
N PRO A 612 -13.41 -63.86 -26.34
CA PRO A 612 -13.97 -62.52 -26.04
C PRO A 612 -14.87 -62.44 -24.74
N ARG A 613 -15.65 -61.34 -24.60
CA ARG A 613 -16.82 -61.01 -23.72
C ARG A 613 -17.73 -62.19 -23.26
N PRO A 614 -18.50 -62.12 -22.14
CA PRO A 614 -19.33 -60.95 -21.72
C PRO A 614 -19.52 -60.70 -20.19
N ALA A 615 -20.50 -59.85 -19.83
CA ALA A 615 -21.17 -59.68 -18.51
C ALA A 615 -22.52 -60.47 -18.51
N PRO A 616 -23.37 -60.54 -17.45
CA PRO A 616 -23.38 -59.83 -16.15
C PRO A 616 -23.50 -60.78 -14.92
N GLY A 617 -23.89 -60.28 -13.75
CA GLY A 617 -24.23 -61.10 -12.56
C GLY A 617 -24.77 -60.28 -11.39
N ASP A 618 -25.76 -60.80 -10.68
CA ASP A 618 -26.53 -60.13 -9.62
C ASP A 618 -26.50 -60.94 -8.29
N THR A 619 -27.16 -60.46 -7.24
CA THR A 619 -27.34 -61.06 -5.89
C THR A 619 -26.09 -61.05 -4.96
N ALA A 620 -26.12 -60.74 -3.66
CA ALA A 620 -27.14 -60.56 -2.60
C ALA A 620 -27.35 -61.76 -1.63
N GLY A 621 -27.11 -61.51 -0.33
CA GLY A 621 -27.39 -62.42 0.79
C GLY A 621 -26.13 -62.96 1.49
N ARG A 622 -26.17 -63.33 2.79
CA ARG A 622 -27.24 -63.15 3.80
C ARG A 622 -26.70 -63.46 5.22
N HIS A 623 -27.53 -63.19 6.25
CA HIS A 623 -27.37 -63.53 7.69
C HIS A 623 -26.34 -62.68 8.50
N GLY A 624 -26.67 -62.12 9.67
CA GLY A 624 -27.99 -61.77 10.25
C GLY A 624 -28.13 -61.97 11.77
N ARG A 625 -29.16 -61.33 12.37
CA ARG A 625 -29.73 -61.55 13.72
C ARG A 625 -28.82 -61.19 14.94
N HIS A 626 -29.31 -60.64 16.06
CA HIS A 626 -30.60 -60.01 16.41
C HIS A 626 -30.45 -59.21 17.74
N HIS A 627 -31.28 -58.17 17.91
CA HIS A 627 -31.90 -57.66 19.15
C HIS A 627 -31.09 -57.12 20.38
N HIS A 628 -31.55 -55.92 20.80
CA HIS A 628 -31.79 -55.43 22.17
C HIS A 628 -30.66 -55.03 23.16
N LEU A 629 -30.42 -53.70 23.16
CA LEU A 629 -30.37 -52.80 24.34
C LEU A 629 -31.61 -52.95 25.27
N PRO A 630 -31.69 -52.33 26.48
CA PRO A 630 -30.72 -51.46 27.20
C PRO A 630 -30.49 -51.84 28.70
N GLY A 631 -29.72 -51.07 29.48
CA GLY A 631 -29.78 -51.13 30.96
C GLY A 631 -28.63 -50.47 31.74
N ALA A 632 -28.93 -49.40 32.48
CA ALA A 632 -28.02 -48.46 33.15
C ALA A 632 -27.48 -48.87 34.56
N VAL A 633 -26.87 -47.87 35.25
CA VAL A 633 -26.65 -47.71 36.73
C VAL A 633 -25.24 -48.02 37.32
N ALA A 634 -24.61 -46.92 37.78
CA ALA A 634 -23.67 -46.68 38.91
C ALA A 634 -22.83 -47.79 39.61
N GLY A 635 -21.65 -47.39 40.15
CA GLY A 635 -20.99 -48.13 41.24
C GLY A 635 -19.54 -47.72 41.59
N HIS A 636 -19.27 -47.44 42.86
CA HIS A 636 -17.98 -47.06 43.46
C HIS A 636 -16.75 -47.96 43.18
N GLY A 637 -15.54 -47.36 43.20
CA GLY A 637 -14.63 -47.58 44.33
C GLY A 637 -13.27 -48.31 44.14
N GLY A 638 -12.17 -47.55 44.29
CA GLY A 638 -10.93 -48.02 44.95
C GLY A 638 -9.83 -48.68 44.09
N GLY A 639 -8.58 -48.61 44.58
CA GLY A 639 -7.44 -49.41 44.08
C GLY A 639 -6.20 -48.62 43.60
N ARG A 640 -5.09 -48.69 44.36
CA ARG A 640 -3.69 -48.38 43.95
C ARG A 640 -2.80 -49.57 44.34
N PRO A 641 -1.67 -49.81 43.65
CA PRO A 641 -0.34 -49.33 44.11
C PRO A 641 0.30 -48.35 43.10
N GLY A 642 1.37 -47.56 43.37
CA GLY A 642 2.71 -47.91 43.87
C GLY A 642 3.67 -47.93 42.66
N TYR A 643 4.81 -47.23 42.55
CA TYR A 643 5.84 -46.74 43.50
C TYR A 643 6.14 -45.23 43.25
N GLY A 644 7.06 -44.50 43.92
CA GLY A 644 7.92 -44.74 45.08
C GLY A 644 8.78 -43.49 45.37
N ARG A 645 8.98 -43.10 46.64
CA ARG A 645 9.58 -41.80 47.05
C ARG A 645 10.73 -42.02 48.05
N PRO A 646 11.81 -41.21 48.01
CA PRO A 646 12.21 -40.41 49.19
C PRO A 646 12.26 -38.90 48.85
N ARG A 647 11.78 -37.92 49.66
CA ARG A 647 12.13 -37.49 51.05
C ARG A 647 13.50 -36.76 51.11
N ARG A 648 13.80 -35.79 51.99
CA ARG A 648 13.12 -34.91 53.02
C ARG A 648 14.13 -33.74 53.28
N ARG A 649 13.96 -32.63 54.03
CA ARG A 649 13.01 -31.94 54.95
C ARG A 649 13.42 -30.43 54.86
N ALA A 650 12.77 -29.36 55.34
CA ALA A 650 11.52 -28.99 56.02
C ALA A 650 11.14 -27.56 55.50
N GLY A 651 10.26 -26.71 56.07
CA GLY A 651 9.28 -26.80 57.16
C GLY A 651 8.39 -25.53 57.15
N SER A 652 7.16 -25.63 57.64
CA SER A 652 6.11 -24.58 57.69
C SER A 652 5.54 -24.56 59.14
N PRO A 653 4.60 -23.68 59.60
CA PRO A 653 3.77 -22.74 58.84
C PRO A 653 3.37 -21.39 59.52
N ALA A 654 2.44 -20.67 58.85
CA ALA A 654 1.21 -20.06 59.40
C ALA A 654 1.15 -18.60 59.97
N GLN A 655 0.19 -17.86 59.38
CA GLN A 655 -0.87 -17.06 60.01
C GLN A 655 -0.61 -15.65 60.62
N SER A 656 -0.82 -14.64 59.77
CA SER A 656 -1.83 -13.57 59.94
C SER A 656 -2.25 -13.08 61.35
N ARG A 657 -2.07 -11.77 61.62
CA ARG A 657 -3.21 -10.83 61.78
C ARG A 657 -2.84 -9.34 61.82
N THR A 658 -3.81 -8.56 61.38
CA THR A 658 -4.02 -7.09 61.41
C THR A 658 -3.60 -6.33 62.69
N ARG A 659 -3.04 -5.11 62.57
CA ARG A 659 -3.73 -3.80 62.83
C ARG A 659 -2.79 -2.57 62.76
N ARG A 660 -3.40 -1.39 62.69
CA ARG A 660 -2.82 -0.03 62.72
C ARG A 660 -2.19 0.32 64.08
N GLY A 661 -1.26 1.29 64.12
CA GLY A 661 -1.19 2.22 65.27
C GLY A 661 0.14 2.92 65.56
N SER A 662 0.10 4.26 65.58
CA SER A 662 0.81 5.16 66.50
C SER A 662 2.33 5.43 66.35
N VAL A 663 2.65 6.73 66.41
CA VAL A 663 3.97 7.36 66.59
C VAL A 663 4.01 7.92 68.03
N PRO A 664 5.18 7.95 68.72
CA PRO A 664 5.79 9.25 69.04
C PRO A 664 7.34 9.29 69.02
N ASP A 665 7.86 10.50 68.80
CA ASP A 665 9.03 11.21 69.39
C ASP A 665 10.04 10.47 70.30
N GLY A 666 11.32 10.90 70.40
CA GLY A 666 12.02 12.02 69.75
C GLY A 666 13.29 12.48 70.50
N ALA A 667 14.16 13.23 69.79
CA ALA A 667 15.43 13.85 70.21
C ALA A 667 16.67 12.92 70.42
N GLY A 668 17.91 13.36 70.10
CA GLY A 668 18.32 14.68 69.62
C GLY A 668 19.76 14.78 69.03
N ASP A 669 20.23 16.03 68.97
CA ASP A 669 21.58 16.54 68.58
C ASP A 669 22.01 16.73 67.11
N ARG A 670 22.71 17.87 66.92
CA ARG A 670 23.26 18.50 65.70
C ARG A 670 24.31 19.55 66.17
N PRO A 671 25.43 19.77 65.46
CA PRO A 671 25.45 20.73 64.34
C PRO A 671 26.29 20.22 63.13
N GLY A 672 25.95 20.51 61.86
CA GLY A 672 26.06 21.81 61.17
C GLY A 672 27.12 21.67 60.05
N ALA A 673 27.10 22.32 58.88
CA ALA A 673 26.21 23.29 58.24
C ALA A 673 25.76 22.74 56.86
N ARG A 674 24.55 22.97 56.30
CA ARG A 674 23.72 24.17 56.01
C ARG A 674 24.01 24.82 54.63
N PRO A 675 22.96 25.34 53.92
CA PRO A 675 22.53 24.66 52.69
C PRO A 675 21.97 25.63 51.60
N HIS A 676 20.89 25.22 50.90
CA HIS A 676 19.99 25.98 50.01
C HIS A 676 20.38 26.03 48.51
N ARG A 677 19.44 26.15 47.56
CA ARG A 677 17.96 26.33 47.69
C ARG A 677 17.20 25.62 46.56
N LEU A 678 16.04 25.03 46.88
CA LEU A 678 14.95 24.86 45.91
C LEU A 678 14.33 26.23 45.62
N LEU A 679 13.99 26.50 44.36
CA LEU A 679 13.11 27.61 43.98
C LEU A 679 12.01 27.09 43.07
N GLN A 680 10.77 27.23 43.54
CA GLN A 680 9.62 27.34 42.66
C GLN A 680 9.63 28.77 42.08
N GLY A 681 9.37 28.89 40.78
CA GLY A 681 9.29 30.14 40.03
C GLY A 681 8.37 29.93 38.82
N PRO A 682 7.67 30.98 38.35
CA PRO A 682 6.45 30.79 37.57
C PRO A 682 6.68 30.45 36.09
N TYR A 683 5.65 29.84 35.49
CA TYR A 683 5.38 30.01 34.07
C TYR A 683 4.93 31.46 33.83
N GLU A 684 5.67 32.21 33.03
CA GLU A 684 5.21 33.51 32.49
C GLU A 684 4.66 33.32 31.07
N GLU A 685 3.48 33.87 30.80
CA GLU A 685 2.91 33.93 29.45
C GLU A 685 3.66 34.97 28.61
N VAL A 686 4.31 34.53 27.52
CA VAL A 686 4.89 35.46 26.53
C VAL A 686 3.80 35.95 25.59
N ALA A 687 2.91 36.81 26.11
CA ALA A 687 1.93 37.53 25.32
C ALA A 687 2.60 38.69 24.54
N ALA A 688 2.61 38.62 23.22
CA ALA A 688 3.20 39.66 22.37
C ALA A 688 2.26 40.90 22.29
N PRO A 689 2.74 42.13 22.59
CA PRO A 689 1.88 43.31 22.71
C PRO A 689 1.50 43.94 21.35
N VAL A 690 0.21 44.26 21.19
CA VAL A 690 -0.31 44.97 20.00
C VAL A 690 -0.16 46.50 20.16
N GLY A 691 0.86 47.07 19.51
CA GLY A 691 1.11 48.52 19.50
C GLY A 691 0.32 49.28 18.43
N ARG A 692 -0.64 50.12 18.83
CA ARG A 692 -1.38 51.04 17.93
C ARG A 692 -0.80 52.46 17.90
N ARG A 693 -0.34 52.92 16.73
CA ARG A 693 -0.37 54.34 16.25
C ARG A 693 -0.38 54.33 14.70
N GLY A 694 -1.07 55.20 13.95
CA GLY A 694 -2.13 56.14 14.33
C GLY A 694 -2.17 57.43 13.49
N LEU A 695 -2.98 57.47 12.41
CA LEU A 695 -3.36 58.66 11.60
C LEU A 695 -2.20 59.31 10.77
N ALA A 696 -2.37 59.99 9.63
CA ALA A 696 -3.46 60.22 8.65
C ALA A 696 -2.80 60.43 7.24
N ARG A 697 -3.42 60.72 6.07
CA ARG A 697 -4.71 61.35 5.67
C ARG A 697 -5.17 60.81 4.29
N SER A 698 -6.44 61.06 3.92
CA SER A 698 -6.94 60.98 2.52
C SER A 698 -6.76 62.33 1.78
N PRO A 699 -7.03 62.41 0.45
CA PRO A 699 -8.38 62.85 0.04
C PRO A 699 -8.99 62.19 -1.23
N ALA A 700 -10.32 62.31 -1.31
CA ALA A 700 -11.30 62.24 -2.41
C ALA A 700 -10.94 61.78 -3.86
N GLY A 701 -11.89 61.07 -4.51
CA GLY A 701 -11.93 60.85 -5.97
C GLY A 701 -13.03 59.90 -6.50
N ARG A 702 -14.20 60.45 -6.90
CA ARG A 702 -15.29 59.86 -7.72
C ARG A 702 -15.81 61.00 -8.66
N PRO A 703 -16.63 60.78 -9.71
CA PRO A 703 -17.53 59.66 -10.05
C PRO A 703 -17.11 58.99 -11.40
N ASP A 704 -17.90 58.52 -12.40
CA ASP A 704 -19.35 58.46 -12.68
C ASP A 704 -19.73 57.32 -13.69
N VAL A 705 -20.91 57.37 -14.32
CA VAL A 705 -21.58 56.29 -15.07
C VAL A 705 -22.00 56.69 -16.51
N ALA A 706 -21.68 55.85 -17.51
CA ALA A 706 -22.18 55.98 -18.90
C ALA A 706 -22.54 54.62 -19.56
N ARG A 707 -23.23 54.67 -20.72
CA ARG A 707 -24.51 53.94 -20.84
C ARG A 707 -25.07 53.79 -22.27
N ALA A 708 -24.60 52.81 -23.07
CA ALA A 708 -25.12 52.47 -24.42
C ALA A 708 -25.56 50.98 -24.46
N ARG A 709 -26.66 50.48 -25.05
CA ARG A 709 -27.53 50.80 -26.22
C ARG A 709 -26.86 50.62 -27.60
N ALA A 710 -27.45 49.94 -28.59
CA ALA A 710 -28.67 49.10 -28.65
C ALA A 710 -28.66 48.18 -29.91
N GLY A 711 -29.57 47.20 -30.00
CA GLY A 711 -29.80 46.41 -31.22
C GLY A 711 -30.75 45.21 -31.07
N GLY A 712 -31.91 45.25 -31.73
CA GLY A 712 -32.82 44.11 -31.98
C GLY A 712 -33.13 44.01 -33.49
N PRO A 713 -34.25 43.41 -33.98
CA PRO A 713 -35.46 42.97 -33.23
C PRO A 713 -36.11 41.62 -33.70
N GLY A 714 -37.24 41.24 -33.08
CA GLY A 714 -38.28 40.32 -33.63
C GLY A 714 -38.38 38.92 -33.00
N GLY A 715 -39.56 38.37 -32.65
CA GLY A 715 -40.91 38.99 -32.65
C GLY A 715 -42.06 38.15 -32.04
N VAL A 716 -42.77 38.75 -31.08
CA VAL A 716 -44.24 38.82 -30.83
C VAL A 716 -45.18 37.58 -30.99
N ARG A 717 -45.81 37.13 -29.87
CA ARG A 717 -47.28 36.94 -29.57
C ARG A 717 -47.40 36.22 -28.19
N ARG A 718 -47.96 36.78 -27.09
CA ARG A 718 -49.38 37.00 -26.68
C ARG A 718 -50.26 35.75 -26.84
N GLY A 719 -51.03 35.25 -25.84
CA GLY A 719 -51.42 35.60 -24.45
C GLY A 719 -52.71 34.80 -24.08
N PRO A 720 -53.61 35.20 -23.14
CA PRO A 720 -53.51 35.55 -21.68
C PRO A 720 -53.75 34.30 -20.76
N ALA A 721 -53.60 34.23 -19.43
CA ALA A 721 -53.63 35.13 -18.25
C ALA A 721 -55.00 35.30 -17.53
N ALA A 722 -55.12 34.74 -16.31
CA ALA A 722 -56.12 35.06 -15.27
C ALA A 722 -55.65 34.59 -13.87
N GLY A 723 -56.09 35.26 -12.79
CA GLY A 723 -55.89 34.92 -11.36
C GLY A 723 -57.16 35.32 -10.56
N PRO A 724 -57.10 35.74 -9.26
CA PRO A 724 -55.91 35.96 -8.41
C PRO A 724 -56.06 35.62 -6.88
N ALA A 725 -54.95 35.82 -6.15
CA ALA A 725 -54.83 36.33 -4.76
C ALA A 725 -55.32 35.54 -3.50
N GLY A 726 -54.45 35.54 -2.48
CA GLY A 726 -54.69 35.20 -1.07
C GLY A 726 -53.36 35.31 -0.28
N SER A 727 -53.29 35.97 0.88
CA SER A 727 -51.99 36.42 1.46
C SER A 727 -51.89 36.49 3.00
N GLY A 728 -50.71 36.16 3.53
CA GLY A 728 -50.22 36.43 4.91
C GLY A 728 -49.14 35.40 5.30
N LYS A 729 -47.85 35.72 5.51
CA LYS A 729 -47.13 36.64 6.43
C LYS A 729 -46.87 36.08 7.84
N CYS A 730 -45.60 35.70 8.06
CA CYS A 730 -44.84 35.65 9.32
C CYS A 730 -44.88 37.01 10.08
N PRO A 731 -44.45 37.15 11.37
CA PRO A 731 -43.31 36.48 12.04
C PRO A 731 -43.62 36.00 13.49
N ILE A 732 -42.69 35.53 14.33
CA ILE A 732 -41.20 35.49 14.33
C ILE A 732 -40.73 34.04 14.54
#